data_AF-A0A9Q0CGM6-F1
#
_entry.id   AF-A0A9Q0CGM6-F1
#
_cell.length_a   1.000
_cell.length_b   1.000
_cell.length_c   1.000
_cell.angle_alpha   90.00
_cell.angle_beta   90.00
_cell.angle_gamma   90.00
#
_symmetry.space_group_name_H-M   'P 1'
#
loop_
_entity.id
_entity.type
_entity.pdbx_description
1 polymer ?
#
loop_
_entity_poly.entity_id
_entity_poly.type
_entity_poly.pdbx_seq_one_letter_code
_entity_poly.pdbx_strand_id
1 'polypeptide(L)'
;MKSIAAYRSGLEIDPYVTEIEAEEGLLQELNGSKPIRITNKSFIDYIFTRSLEVAVSFELPLQIHTGFGDKDLDLRKSNPLHLRNVLEDKRFAKSKIVLLHASYPFSKEASYLASVYSQVYLDFGLVIPKLSVQGMISSLKELLELAPTKKVMFSTDGYAFPETFYLGAKRSRDVVFNLLLDACGDGDLTIDEALEAIEDIFRENALRLYKLNTVNGLINRGNIFTPNIVPKYFNISQNGEEVVFVRIIWVDTSGQHRCRVVPAGRFYEEVETKGVGLTHASMGLLSYMDGLAEGSTLTGVGEIRLIPDMTTIARLPWSTKEEMVLADMHAKPGEAWEYCPRSALLQVTKILHKEFNLVMNAGFENEFYILKKMTRNGAEEWGPFDSSLYCSTSAFDTASSMLQEAYSYLQSLDITVEQLHAEAGKGQFEFAFKYLPCNLAADNIIYAREVIRAVARKHGLIATFIPKYYLNDIGSGSHVHISLSDNGRNVFIGSENDPETHYGMSKIGQNFMAGVYHHLPAILAFTAPLPNSYDRIQPNTWSGAYHCWGRENREAPLHTACPPGIPLELVSNFETKAFDGCANPHLGLASILAAGIDGSRRGLTLPEPTEINPSESANHKRLPKDLGEAVSSLVGDENFKELIGEKLVTEVIVISKF
;
A
#
# COMPACT_ATOMS: atom_id res chain seq x y z
N MET A 1 -0.14 -39.63 -20.37
CA MET A 1 1.17 -40.15 -20.81
C MET A 1 2.11 -38.99 -21.07
N LYS A 2 3.44 -39.15 -20.95
CA LYS A 2 4.43 -38.09 -21.21
C LYS A 2 5.43 -38.57 -22.27
N SER A 3 5.67 -37.77 -23.32
CA SER A 3 6.63 -38.05 -24.38
C SER A 3 7.90 -37.23 -24.22
N ILE A 4 9.05 -37.88 -24.43
CA ILE A 4 10.37 -37.25 -24.48
C ILE A 4 10.97 -37.25 -25.90
N ALA A 5 10.14 -37.43 -26.95
CA ALA A 5 10.61 -37.48 -28.34
C ALA A 5 11.44 -36.25 -28.75
N ALA A 6 11.08 -35.07 -28.23
CA ALA A 6 11.83 -33.83 -28.41
C ALA A 6 13.31 -33.94 -27.99
N TYR A 7 13.61 -34.65 -26.89
CA TYR A 7 14.97 -34.87 -26.38
C TYR A 7 15.79 -35.90 -27.17
N ARG A 8 15.12 -36.67 -28.02
CA ARG A 8 15.73 -37.82 -28.69
C ARG A 8 15.92 -37.51 -30.16
N SER A 9 14.82 -37.53 -30.92
CA SER A 9 14.84 -37.44 -32.37
C SER A 9 14.19 -36.17 -32.92
N GLY A 10 13.46 -35.42 -32.08
CA GLY A 10 12.77 -34.19 -32.45
C GLY A 10 11.26 -34.35 -32.57
N LEU A 11 10.57 -33.23 -32.81
CA LEU A 11 9.10 -33.17 -32.90
C LEU A 11 8.54 -33.33 -34.31
N GLU A 12 9.40 -33.45 -35.33
CA GLU A 12 8.98 -33.69 -36.72
C GLU A 12 8.60 -35.15 -36.92
N ILE A 13 7.60 -35.63 -36.18
CA ILE A 13 7.18 -37.03 -36.16
C ILE A 13 6.56 -37.40 -37.51
N ASP A 14 7.03 -38.49 -38.12
CA ASP A 14 6.38 -39.11 -39.27
C ASP A 14 5.29 -40.08 -38.80
N PRO A 15 3.99 -39.74 -38.97
CA PRO A 15 2.90 -40.62 -38.57
C PRO A 15 2.74 -41.85 -39.50
N TYR A 16 3.45 -41.90 -40.62
CA TYR A 16 3.35 -42.96 -41.63
C TYR A 16 4.49 -43.98 -41.60
N VAL A 17 5.41 -43.87 -40.64
CA VAL A 17 6.50 -44.82 -40.46
C VAL A 17 5.98 -46.25 -40.30
N THR A 18 6.59 -47.17 -41.05
CA THR A 18 6.20 -48.57 -41.07
C THR A 18 6.83 -49.35 -39.92
N GLU A 19 6.22 -50.49 -39.58
CA GLU A 19 6.78 -51.40 -38.56
C GLU A 19 8.17 -51.92 -38.96
N ILE A 20 8.40 -52.17 -40.25
CA ILE A 20 9.69 -52.63 -40.77
C ILE A 20 10.78 -51.58 -40.53
N GLU A 21 10.52 -50.31 -40.86
CA GLU A 21 11.48 -49.22 -40.63
C GLU A 21 11.79 -49.02 -39.14
N ALA A 22 10.80 -49.25 -38.27
CA ALA A 22 10.96 -49.18 -36.83
C ALA A 22 11.81 -50.33 -36.28
N GLU A 23 11.58 -51.56 -36.77
CA GLU A 23 12.37 -52.75 -36.42
C GLU A 23 13.84 -52.59 -36.82
N GLU A 24 14.09 -52.14 -38.06
CA GLU A 24 15.43 -51.82 -38.54
C GLU A 24 16.10 -50.75 -37.67
N GLY A 25 15.36 -49.69 -37.33
CA GLY A 25 15.83 -48.63 -36.45
C GLY A 25 16.18 -49.11 -35.04
N LEU A 26 15.38 -50.00 -34.47
CA LEU A 26 15.65 -50.62 -33.17
C LEU A 26 16.90 -51.50 -33.21
N LEU A 27 17.06 -52.32 -34.26
CA LEU A 27 18.24 -53.16 -34.44
C LEU A 27 19.53 -52.33 -34.54
N GLN A 28 19.49 -51.17 -35.18
CA GLN A 28 20.63 -50.25 -35.23
C GLN A 28 21.04 -49.75 -33.83
N GLU A 29 20.07 -49.39 -32.99
CA GLU A 29 20.31 -48.95 -31.62
C GLU A 29 20.86 -50.07 -30.71
N LEU A 30 20.31 -51.29 -30.85
CA LEU A 30 20.76 -52.45 -30.09
C LEU A 30 22.20 -52.88 -30.45
N ASN A 31 22.61 -52.65 -31.69
CA ASN A 31 23.96 -52.92 -32.18
C ASN A 31 24.94 -51.76 -31.94
N GLY A 32 24.49 -50.65 -31.36
CA GLY A 32 25.29 -49.46 -31.07
C GLY A 32 26.17 -49.56 -29.82
N SER A 33 26.79 -48.43 -29.47
CA SER A 33 27.65 -48.29 -28.29
C SER A 33 26.84 -48.30 -26.99
N LYS A 34 27.38 -48.94 -25.94
CA LYS A 34 26.78 -48.98 -24.60
C LYS A 34 27.25 -47.80 -23.73
N PRO A 35 26.40 -47.22 -22.87
CA PRO A 35 25.00 -47.58 -22.62
C PRO A 35 24.07 -47.16 -23.79
N ILE A 36 23.07 -48.00 -24.09
CA ILE A 36 22.14 -47.78 -25.20
C ILE A 36 21.35 -46.49 -24.96
N ARG A 37 21.33 -45.62 -25.98
CA ARG A 37 20.62 -44.34 -25.95
C ARG A 37 19.78 -44.23 -27.22
N ILE A 38 18.49 -44.56 -27.12
CA ILE A 38 17.56 -44.57 -28.25
C ILE A 38 17.44 -43.16 -28.85
N THR A 39 17.89 -43.02 -30.10
CA THR A 39 17.88 -41.79 -30.89
C THR A 39 17.38 -41.97 -32.32
N ASN A 40 17.26 -43.22 -32.79
CA ASN A 40 16.77 -43.54 -34.13
C ASN A 40 15.35 -42.99 -34.36
N LYS A 41 15.22 -42.19 -35.43
CA LYS A 41 14.00 -41.44 -35.76
C LYS A 41 12.82 -42.35 -36.05
N SER A 42 13.00 -43.33 -36.95
CA SER A 42 11.93 -44.23 -37.37
C SER A 42 11.35 -45.02 -36.20
N PHE A 43 12.21 -45.53 -35.32
CA PHE A 43 11.75 -46.24 -34.13
C PHE A 43 10.99 -45.33 -33.15
N ILE A 44 11.49 -44.12 -32.88
CA ILE A 44 10.83 -43.17 -31.97
C ILE A 44 9.48 -42.72 -32.53
N ASP A 45 9.41 -42.42 -33.83
CA ASP A 45 8.18 -42.00 -34.51
C ASP A 45 7.12 -43.09 -34.47
N TYR A 46 7.54 -44.35 -34.66
CA TYR A 46 6.64 -45.49 -34.59
C TYR A 46 6.07 -45.66 -33.18
N ILE A 47 6.93 -45.64 -32.15
CA ILE A 47 6.49 -45.75 -30.75
C ILE A 47 5.63 -44.55 -30.35
N PHE A 48 5.95 -43.34 -30.81
CA PHE A 48 5.15 -42.15 -30.56
C PHE A 48 3.74 -42.30 -31.14
N THR A 49 3.65 -42.73 -32.41
CA THR A 49 2.40 -42.92 -33.14
C THR A 49 1.54 -44.00 -32.48
N ARG A 50 2.13 -45.15 -32.13
CA ARG A 50 1.43 -46.23 -31.38
C ARG A 50 0.97 -45.77 -30.00
N SER A 51 1.78 -45.01 -29.29
CA SER A 51 1.38 -44.43 -28.00
C SER A 51 0.21 -43.46 -28.15
N LEU A 52 0.16 -42.69 -29.23
CA LEU A 52 -0.93 -41.77 -29.51
C LEU A 52 -2.23 -42.50 -29.89
N GLU A 53 -2.16 -43.59 -30.65
CA GLU A 53 -3.32 -44.47 -30.94
C GLU A 53 -3.94 -45.03 -29.65
N VAL A 54 -3.09 -45.47 -28.71
CA VAL A 54 -3.52 -45.90 -27.38
C VAL A 54 -4.11 -44.73 -26.59
N ALA A 55 -3.46 -43.56 -26.61
CA ALA A 55 -3.95 -42.37 -25.93
C ALA A 55 -5.38 -42.00 -26.36
N VAL A 56 -5.64 -42.01 -27.67
CA VAL A 56 -6.96 -41.75 -28.26
C VAL A 56 -7.97 -42.81 -27.81
N SER A 57 -7.59 -44.09 -27.85
CA SER A 57 -8.49 -45.20 -27.50
C SER A 57 -8.94 -45.17 -26.05
N PHE A 58 -8.09 -44.69 -25.14
CA PHE A 58 -8.40 -44.57 -23.70
C PHE A 58 -8.75 -43.14 -23.26
N GLU A 59 -8.87 -42.19 -24.20
CA GLU A 59 -9.09 -40.76 -23.95
C GLU A 59 -8.08 -40.14 -22.97
N LEU A 60 -6.84 -40.63 -22.98
CA LEU A 60 -5.76 -40.18 -22.12
C LEU A 60 -5.03 -38.97 -22.74
N PRO A 61 -4.82 -37.88 -21.99
CA PRO A 61 -3.95 -36.81 -22.45
C PRO A 61 -2.50 -37.27 -22.65
N LEU A 62 -1.90 -36.86 -23.76
CA LEU A 62 -0.48 -37.01 -24.05
C LEU A 62 0.21 -35.66 -23.86
N GLN A 63 1.10 -35.59 -22.86
CA GLN A 63 1.97 -34.46 -22.64
C GLN A 63 3.23 -34.58 -23.50
N ILE A 64 3.63 -33.51 -24.17
CA ILE A 64 4.79 -33.48 -25.05
C ILE A 64 5.72 -32.36 -24.58
N HIS A 65 6.98 -32.68 -24.33
CA HIS A 65 7.99 -31.65 -24.10
C HIS A 65 8.22 -30.85 -25.38
N THR A 66 8.20 -29.53 -25.25
CA THR A 66 8.40 -28.58 -26.35
C THR A 66 9.26 -27.43 -25.87
N GLY A 67 10.11 -26.88 -26.74
CA GLY A 67 11.03 -25.84 -26.33
C GLY A 67 11.98 -26.32 -25.23
N PHE A 68 12.33 -25.40 -24.33
CA PHE A 68 13.35 -25.49 -23.29
C PHE A 68 13.22 -26.74 -22.41
N GLY A 69 14.38 -27.35 -22.11
CA GLY A 69 14.48 -28.60 -21.37
C GLY A 69 15.91 -28.90 -20.90
N ASP A 70 16.16 -30.17 -20.57
CA ASP A 70 17.47 -30.72 -20.17
C ASP A 70 18.58 -30.59 -21.24
N LYS A 71 19.82 -30.81 -20.78
CA LYS A 71 21.08 -30.60 -21.52
C LYS A 71 21.21 -31.31 -22.87
N ASP A 72 20.39 -32.32 -23.11
CA ASP A 72 20.47 -33.19 -24.29
C ASP A 72 19.36 -32.93 -25.32
N LEU A 73 18.56 -31.89 -25.10
CA LEU A 73 17.59 -31.38 -26.06
C LEU A 73 18.29 -30.56 -27.16
N ASP A 74 17.92 -30.81 -28.42
CA ASP A 74 18.21 -29.89 -29.52
C ASP A 74 17.03 -28.91 -29.68
N LEU A 75 17.22 -27.66 -29.23
CA LEU A 75 16.16 -26.65 -29.24
C LEU A 75 15.55 -26.45 -30.63
N ARG A 76 16.35 -26.59 -31.71
CA ARG A 76 15.89 -26.43 -33.10
C ARG A 76 14.83 -27.46 -33.48
N LYS A 77 14.93 -28.67 -32.92
CA LYS A 77 14.02 -29.79 -33.20
C LYS A 77 12.83 -29.86 -32.24
N SER A 78 12.77 -28.93 -31.28
CA SER A 78 11.75 -28.88 -30.23
C SER A 78 10.65 -27.84 -30.47
N ASN A 79 10.65 -27.19 -31.64
CA ASN A 79 9.59 -26.26 -32.03
C ASN A 79 8.27 -27.03 -32.21
N PRO A 80 7.18 -26.61 -31.53
CA PRO A 80 5.90 -27.32 -31.57
C PRO A 80 5.26 -27.36 -32.97
N LEU A 81 5.60 -26.45 -33.90
CA LEU A 81 5.08 -26.46 -35.28
C LEU A 81 5.46 -27.74 -36.05
N HIS A 82 6.52 -28.43 -35.65
CA HIS A 82 6.88 -29.71 -36.26
C HIS A 82 5.83 -30.81 -36.04
N LEU A 83 4.92 -30.65 -35.07
CA LEU A 83 3.83 -31.59 -34.80
C LEU A 83 2.68 -31.50 -35.81
N ARG A 84 2.70 -30.58 -36.79
CA ARG A 84 1.57 -30.39 -37.72
C ARG A 84 1.17 -31.67 -38.45
N ASN A 85 2.13 -32.49 -38.91
CA ASN A 85 1.81 -33.76 -39.58
C ASN A 85 0.99 -34.70 -38.67
N VAL A 86 1.25 -34.69 -37.36
CA VAL A 86 0.48 -35.45 -36.37
C VAL A 86 -0.88 -34.82 -36.11
N LEU A 87 -0.93 -33.49 -35.99
CA LEU A 87 -2.17 -32.75 -35.70
C LEU A 87 -3.17 -32.80 -36.87
N GLU A 88 -2.67 -32.85 -38.10
CA GLU A 88 -3.45 -32.88 -39.33
C GLU A 88 -3.83 -34.33 -39.76
N ASP A 89 -3.25 -35.36 -39.13
CA ASP A 89 -3.65 -36.75 -39.34
C ASP A 89 -5.02 -37.03 -38.67
N LYS A 90 -5.98 -37.46 -39.49
CA LYS A 90 -7.37 -37.73 -39.07
C LYS A 90 -7.47 -38.79 -37.97
N ARG A 91 -6.51 -39.73 -37.87
CA ARG A 91 -6.47 -40.74 -36.79
C ARG A 91 -6.37 -40.09 -35.42
N PHE A 92 -5.73 -38.92 -35.33
CA PHE A 92 -5.39 -38.26 -34.07
C PHE A 92 -6.21 -36.99 -33.80
N ALA A 93 -7.21 -36.68 -34.61
CA ALA A 93 -8.07 -35.51 -34.43
C ALA A 93 -8.81 -35.47 -33.08
N LYS A 94 -9.02 -36.63 -32.44
CA LYS A 94 -9.64 -36.75 -31.10
C LYS A 94 -8.62 -36.85 -29.95
N SER A 95 -7.34 -36.72 -30.24
CA SER A 95 -6.31 -36.75 -29.20
C SER A 95 -6.44 -35.55 -28.26
N LYS A 96 -5.78 -35.63 -27.11
CA LYS A 96 -5.65 -34.54 -26.15
C LYS A 96 -4.16 -34.32 -25.93
N ILE A 97 -3.60 -33.34 -26.61
CA ILE A 97 -2.16 -33.07 -26.60
C ILE A 97 -1.90 -31.86 -25.72
N VAL A 98 -1.02 -32.02 -24.72
CA VAL A 98 -0.59 -30.93 -23.84
C VAL A 98 0.85 -30.57 -24.18
N LEU A 99 1.08 -29.38 -24.71
CA LEU A 99 2.42 -28.87 -24.96
C LEU A 99 2.97 -28.28 -23.65
N LEU A 100 4.08 -28.85 -23.17
CA LEU A 100 4.68 -28.46 -21.90
C LEU A 100 5.66 -27.31 -22.05
N HIS A 101 5.94 -26.63 -20.94
CA HIS A 101 7.00 -25.64 -20.81
C HIS A 101 6.78 -24.36 -21.57
N ALA A 102 5.50 -23.96 -21.69
CA ALA A 102 5.06 -22.83 -22.51
C ALA A 102 5.61 -22.90 -23.94
N SER A 103 6.12 -24.06 -24.35
CA SER A 103 7.00 -24.25 -25.49
C SER A 103 8.18 -23.27 -25.60
N TYR A 104 8.63 -22.62 -24.52
CA TYR A 104 9.60 -21.53 -24.57
C TYR A 104 10.88 -21.91 -25.33
N PRO A 105 11.39 -21.10 -26.28
CA PRO A 105 10.97 -19.74 -26.61
C PRO A 105 9.85 -19.67 -27.68
N PHE A 106 9.22 -20.79 -28.04
CA PHE A 106 8.19 -20.90 -29.08
C PHE A 106 6.76 -20.71 -28.54
N SER A 107 6.57 -19.81 -27.57
CA SER A 107 5.26 -19.61 -26.90
C SER A 107 4.19 -19.16 -27.90
N LYS A 108 4.56 -18.31 -28.88
CA LYS A 108 3.66 -17.83 -29.94
C LYS A 108 3.18 -18.95 -30.85
N GLU A 109 4.09 -19.82 -31.27
CA GLU A 109 3.77 -20.98 -32.09
C GLU A 109 2.84 -21.94 -31.36
N ALA A 110 3.11 -22.19 -30.08
CA ALA A 110 2.25 -23.04 -29.26
C ALA A 110 0.85 -22.42 -29.07
N SER A 111 0.81 -21.11 -28.83
CA SER A 111 -0.43 -20.33 -28.72
C SER A 111 -1.27 -20.42 -30.00
N TYR A 112 -0.63 -20.26 -31.17
CA TYR A 112 -1.24 -20.46 -32.47
C TYR A 112 -1.80 -21.89 -32.64
N LEU A 113 -1.05 -22.92 -32.26
CA LEU A 113 -1.55 -24.29 -32.37
C LEU A 113 -2.76 -24.54 -31.45
N ALA A 114 -2.75 -24.00 -30.23
CA ALA A 114 -3.88 -24.12 -29.31
C ALA A 114 -5.14 -23.36 -29.78
N SER A 115 -4.97 -22.25 -30.49
CA SER A 115 -6.10 -21.48 -31.04
C SER A 115 -6.70 -22.17 -32.27
N VAL A 116 -5.90 -22.81 -33.11
CA VAL A 116 -6.35 -23.44 -34.36
C VAL A 116 -6.81 -24.90 -34.17
N TYR A 117 -6.10 -25.69 -33.35
CA TYR A 117 -6.39 -27.11 -33.18
C TYR A 117 -7.15 -27.38 -31.88
N SER A 118 -8.32 -28.02 -31.98
CA SER A 118 -9.17 -28.35 -30.82
C SER A 118 -8.49 -29.34 -29.86
N GLN A 119 -7.62 -30.22 -30.38
CA GLN A 119 -6.88 -31.21 -29.61
C GLN A 119 -5.67 -30.67 -28.83
N VAL A 120 -5.26 -29.41 -29.02
CA VAL A 120 -4.04 -28.84 -28.42
C VAL A 120 -4.38 -28.01 -27.18
N TYR A 121 -3.66 -28.29 -26.10
CA TYR A 121 -3.69 -27.64 -24.79
C TYR A 121 -2.28 -27.22 -24.41
N LEU A 122 -2.16 -26.23 -23.53
CA LEU A 122 -0.88 -25.66 -23.13
C LEU A 122 -0.67 -25.80 -21.63
N ASP A 123 0.56 -26.08 -21.24
CA ASP A 123 1.03 -26.02 -19.86
C ASP A 123 2.29 -25.16 -19.80
N PHE A 124 2.27 -24.11 -18.97
CA PHE A 124 3.38 -23.17 -18.85
C PHE A 124 4.35 -23.50 -17.69
N GLY A 125 4.20 -24.67 -17.06
CA GLY A 125 5.09 -25.17 -16.02
C GLY A 125 6.53 -25.33 -16.48
N LEU A 126 7.50 -25.43 -15.56
CA LEU A 126 8.97 -25.40 -15.81
C LEU A 126 9.55 -24.03 -16.16
N VAL A 127 8.94 -23.31 -17.10
CA VAL A 127 9.38 -21.95 -17.48
C VAL A 127 9.24 -21.01 -16.30
N ILE A 128 8.20 -21.22 -15.51
CA ILE A 128 8.06 -20.65 -14.18
C ILE A 128 8.55 -21.70 -13.17
N PRO A 129 9.57 -21.41 -12.34
CA PRO A 129 10.21 -20.12 -12.06
C PRO A 129 11.59 -19.91 -12.73
N LYS A 130 11.87 -20.58 -13.85
CA LYS A 130 13.23 -20.61 -14.45
C LYS A 130 13.62 -19.37 -15.26
N LEU A 131 12.66 -18.54 -15.70
CA LEU A 131 12.95 -17.26 -16.35
C LEU A 131 13.02 -16.11 -15.34
N SER A 132 13.57 -14.97 -15.76
CA SER A 132 13.39 -13.70 -15.04
C SER A 132 11.90 -13.35 -14.93
N VAL A 133 11.52 -12.50 -13.97
CA VAL A 133 10.11 -12.08 -13.82
C VAL A 133 9.52 -11.56 -15.12
N GLN A 134 10.25 -10.70 -15.83
CA GLN A 134 9.83 -10.20 -17.14
C GLN A 134 9.81 -11.28 -18.23
N GLY A 135 10.71 -12.26 -18.18
CA GLY A 135 10.68 -13.41 -19.08
C GLY A 135 9.47 -14.32 -18.83
N MET A 136 9.09 -14.54 -17.57
CA MET A 136 7.89 -15.30 -17.19
C MET A 136 6.62 -14.58 -17.66
N ILE A 137 6.52 -13.27 -17.40
CA ILE A 137 5.40 -12.44 -17.86
C ILE A 137 5.34 -12.44 -19.38
N SER A 138 6.44 -12.18 -20.07
CA SER A 138 6.50 -12.15 -21.54
C SER A 138 6.10 -13.49 -22.16
N SER A 139 6.66 -14.60 -21.66
CA SER A 139 6.34 -15.94 -22.17
C SER A 139 4.87 -16.31 -21.96
N LEU A 140 4.29 -15.99 -20.80
CA LEU A 140 2.88 -16.26 -20.53
C LEU A 140 1.95 -15.27 -21.27
N LYS A 141 2.36 -14.01 -21.46
CA LYS A 141 1.65 -13.03 -22.28
C LYS A 141 1.54 -13.52 -23.72
N GLU A 142 2.66 -13.89 -24.34
CA GLU A 142 2.68 -14.46 -25.69
C GLU A 142 1.83 -15.72 -25.81
N LEU A 143 1.73 -16.51 -24.73
CA LEU A 143 0.92 -17.70 -24.68
C LEU A 143 -0.58 -17.35 -24.62
N LEU A 144 -0.99 -16.40 -23.78
CA LEU A 144 -2.37 -15.97 -23.59
C LEU A 144 -2.89 -15.04 -24.70
N GLU A 145 -2.01 -14.44 -25.50
CA GLU A 145 -2.36 -13.53 -26.59
C GLU A 145 -3.33 -14.16 -27.61
N LEU A 146 -3.15 -15.45 -27.93
CA LEU A 146 -4.00 -16.17 -28.89
C LEU A 146 -4.65 -17.43 -28.30
N ALA A 147 -4.09 -18.02 -27.25
CA ALA A 147 -4.58 -19.29 -26.73
C ALA A 147 -5.88 -19.06 -25.93
N PRO A 148 -6.94 -19.84 -26.18
CA PRO A 148 -8.13 -19.80 -25.33
C PRO A 148 -7.76 -20.13 -23.88
N THR A 149 -8.17 -19.28 -22.93
CA THR A 149 -7.91 -19.49 -21.49
C THR A 149 -8.37 -20.87 -21.00
N LYS A 150 -9.45 -21.41 -21.58
CA LYS A 150 -9.99 -22.77 -21.35
C LYS A 150 -9.11 -23.92 -21.85
N LYS A 151 -7.96 -23.62 -22.45
CA LYS A 151 -6.96 -24.60 -22.92
C LYS A 151 -5.58 -24.40 -22.30
N VAL A 152 -5.42 -23.42 -21.41
CA VAL A 152 -4.16 -23.12 -20.74
C VAL A 152 -4.20 -23.63 -19.31
N MET A 153 -3.17 -24.37 -18.90
CA MET A 153 -3.08 -24.99 -17.57
C MET A 153 -1.75 -24.66 -16.92
N PHE A 154 -1.72 -24.88 -15.61
CA PHE A 154 -0.51 -24.79 -14.82
C PHE A 154 -0.15 -26.14 -14.18
N SER A 155 1.11 -26.51 -14.32
CA SER A 155 1.80 -27.47 -13.45
C SER A 155 3.09 -26.83 -12.93
N THR A 156 3.56 -27.22 -11.74
CA THR A 156 4.82 -26.65 -11.23
C THR A 156 6.03 -27.14 -12.02
N ASP A 157 5.90 -28.32 -12.66
CA ASP A 157 7.00 -29.14 -13.20
C ASP A 157 8.23 -29.21 -12.27
N GLY A 158 7.96 -29.12 -10.95
CA GLY A 158 8.99 -29.18 -9.93
C GLY A 158 9.62 -30.56 -9.87
N TYR A 159 10.94 -30.60 -9.66
CA TYR A 159 11.70 -31.84 -9.53
C TYR A 159 12.82 -31.67 -8.50
N ALA A 160 13.22 -32.78 -7.88
CA ALA A 160 14.28 -32.92 -6.87
C ALA A 160 14.06 -32.23 -5.52
N PHE A 161 13.62 -30.96 -5.51
CA PHE A 161 13.59 -30.12 -4.30
C PHE A 161 12.18 -29.57 -4.03
N PRO A 162 11.64 -29.69 -2.79
CA PRO A 162 10.34 -29.11 -2.40
C PRO A 162 10.19 -27.63 -2.76
N GLU A 163 11.29 -26.87 -2.69
CA GLU A 163 11.38 -25.45 -3.01
C GLU A 163 11.02 -25.18 -4.47
N THR A 164 11.33 -26.09 -5.41
CA THR A 164 10.97 -25.91 -6.82
C THR A 164 9.47 -26.01 -7.03
N PHE A 165 8.79 -26.90 -6.31
CA PHE A 165 7.32 -27.00 -6.33
C PHE A 165 6.69 -25.75 -5.73
N TYR A 166 7.16 -25.32 -4.56
CA TYR A 166 6.66 -24.13 -3.87
C TYR A 166 6.88 -22.86 -4.71
N LEU A 167 8.09 -22.66 -5.22
CA LEU A 167 8.44 -21.47 -5.98
C LEU A 167 7.69 -21.42 -7.32
N GLY A 168 7.55 -22.56 -8.01
CA GLY A 168 6.73 -22.66 -9.22
C GLY A 168 5.28 -22.24 -8.95
N ALA A 169 4.65 -22.80 -7.91
CA ALA A 169 3.26 -22.51 -7.56
C ALA A 169 3.03 -21.08 -7.04
N LYS A 170 4.02 -20.49 -6.35
CA LYS A 170 3.95 -19.09 -5.90
C LYS A 170 4.08 -18.14 -7.10
N ARG A 171 5.15 -18.28 -7.88
CA ARG A 171 5.44 -17.38 -9.01
C ARG A 171 4.39 -17.46 -10.11
N SER A 172 3.79 -18.62 -10.36
CA SER A 172 2.72 -18.75 -11.35
C SER A 172 1.51 -17.91 -10.99
N ARG A 173 1.10 -17.89 -9.71
CA ARG A 173 -0.02 -17.09 -9.22
C ARG A 173 0.28 -15.60 -9.37
N ASP A 174 1.48 -15.17 -8.98
CA ASP A 174 1.90 -13.77 -9.12
C ASP A 174 1.87 -13.32 -10.60
N VAL A 175 2.40 -14.14 -11.51
CA VAL A 175 2.49 -13.81 -12.95
C VAL A 175 1.11 -13.79 -13.61
N VAL A 176 0.24 -14.78 -13.32
CA VAL A 176 -1.14 -14.80 -13.84
C VAL A 176 -1.94 -13.63 -13.30
N PHE A 177 -1.81 -13.30 -12.02
CA PHE A 177 -2.50 -12.15 -11.42
C PHE A 177 -2.14 -10.85 -12.14
N ASN A 178 -0.84 -10.56 -12.31
CA ASN A 178 -0.40 -9.33 -12.96
C ASN A 178 -0.90 -9.24 -14.41
N LEU A 179 -0.83 -10.33 -15.18
CA LEU A 179 -1.29 -10.33 -16.58
C LEU A 179 -2.80 -10.09 -16.71
N LEU A 180 -3.61 -10.71 -15.83
CA LEU A 180 -5.05 -10.51 -15.87
C LEU A 180 -5.47 -9.17 -15.28
N LEU A 181 -4.72 -8.63 -14.32
CA LEU A 181 -4.92 -7.27 -13.82
C LEU A 181 -4.66 -6.24 -14.91
N ASP A 182 -3.55 -6.39 -15.67
CA ASP A 182 -3.24 -5.54 -16.82
C ASP A 182 -4.36 -5.63 -17.87
N ALA A 183 -4.83 -6.83 -18.20
CA ALA A 183 -5.95 -7.03 -19.11
C ALA A 183 -7.26 -6.37 -18.63
N CYS A 184 -7.52 -6.36 -17.32
CA CYS A 184 -8.64 -5.61 -16.75
C CYS A 184 -8.45 -4.09 -16.83
N GLY A 185 -7.23 -3.60 -16.59
CA GLY A 185 -6.89 -2.18 -16.71
C GLY A 185 -7.01 -1.66 -18.14
N ASP A 186 -6.63 -2.49 -19.11
CA ASP A 186 -6.70 -2.19 -20.54
C ASP A 186 -8.12 -2.35 -21.12
N GLY A 187 -9.02 -3.00 -20.38
CA GLY A 187 -10.42 -3.23 -20.76
C GLY A 187 -10.64 -4.47 -21.64
N ASP A 188 -9.64 -5.35 -21.77
CA ASP A 188 -9.74 -6.62 -22.51
C ASP A 188 -10.62 -7.65 -21.78
N LEU A 189 -10.64 -7.59 -20.44
CA LEU A 189 -11.44 -8.45 -19.57
C LEU A 189 -12.14 -7.63 -18.47
N THR A 190 -13.36 -8.01 -18.13
CA THR A 190 -13.97 -7.60 -16.86
C THR A 190 -13.32 -8.35 -15.69
N ILE A 191 -13.50 -7.81 -14.47
CA ILE A 191 -13.00 -8.47 -13.24
C ILE A 191 -13.59 -9.88 -13.10
N ASP A 192 -14.87 -10.07 -13.43
CA ASP A 192 -15.53 -11.38 -13.34
C ASP A 192 -14.94 -12.39 -14.35
N GLU A 193 -14.65 -11.94 -15.58
CA GLU A 193 -13.99 -12.77 -16.60
C GLU A 193 -12.55 -13.13 -16.20
N ALA A 194 -11.82 -12.20 -15.58
CA ALA A 194 -10.49 -12.47 -15.05
C ALA A 194 -10.52 -13.50 -13.92
N LEU A 195 -11.52 -13.43 -13.02
CA LEU A 195 -11.70 -14.43 -11.97
C LEU A 195 -12.05 -15.82 -12.55
N GLU A 196 -12.91 -15.89 -13.58
CA GLU A 196 -13.19 -17.15 -14.29
C GLU A 196 -11.91 -17.71 -14.94
N ALA A 197 -11.10 -16.86 -15.57
CA ALA A 197 -9.84 -17.26 -16.19
C ALA A 197 -8.84 -17.84 -15.16
N ILE A 198 -8.76 -17.27 -13.95
CA ILE A 198 -7.93 -17.80 -12.86
C ILE A 198 -8.40 -19.20 -12.45
N GLU A 199 -9.71 -19.37 -12.23
CA GLU A 199 -10.29 -20.68 -11.89
C GLU A 199 -10.05 -21.71 -13.00
N ASP A 200 -10.20 -21.32 -14.26
CA ASP A 200 -9.93 -22.17 -15.42
C ASP A 200 -8.46 -22.61 -15.47
N ILE A 201 -7.52 -21.67 -15.42
CA ILE A 201 -6.09 -21.92 -15.58
C ILE A 201 -5.53 -22.82 -14.47
N PHE A 202 -5.90 -22.52 -13.22
CA PHE A 202 -5.32 -23.23 -12.06
C PHE A 202 -6.10 -24.49 -11.66
N ARG A 203 -7.32 -24.69 -12.16
CA ARG A 203 -8.19 -25.78 -11.69
C ARG A 203 -9.04 -26.41 -12.78
N GLU A 204 -10.01 -25.68 -13.33
CA GLU A 204 -11.10 -26.31 -14.11
C GLU A 204 -10.60 -26.97 -15.39
N ASN A 205 -9.58 -26.40 -16.05
CA ASN A 205 -8.99 -27.00 -17.24
C ASN A 205 -8.37 -28.36 -16.96
N ALA A 206 -7.61 -28.47 -15.87
CA ALA A 206 -6.99 -29.74 -15.47
C ALA A 206 -8.03 -30.78 -15.05
N LEU A 207 -9.05 -30.38 -14.26
CA LEU A 207 -10.15 -31.27 -13.86
C LEU A 207 -10.88 -31.84 -15.08
N ARG A 208 -11.24 -30.98 -16.04
CA ARG A 208 -11.93 -31.39 -17.29
C ARG A 208 -11.06 -32.27 -18.18
N LEU A 209 -9.80 -31.89 -18.39
CA LEU A 209 -8.93 -32.59 -19.34
C LEU A 209 -8.55 -33.99 -18.85
N TYR A 210 -8.14 -34.09 -17.58
CA TYR A 210 -7.64 -35.31 -16.94
C TYR A 210 -8.73 -36.12 -16.23
N LYS A 211 -9.98 -35.65 -16.19
CA LYS A 211 -11.13 -36.31 -15.53
C LYS A 211 -10.86 -36.63 -14.05
N LEU A 212 -10.36 -35.64 -13.31
CA LEU A 212 -10.01 -35.78 -11.90
C LEU A 212 -11.26 -35.66 -11.01
N ASN A 213 -11.50 -36.66 -10.15
CA ASN A 213 -12.58 -36.62 -9.16
C ASN A 213 -12.09 -35.95 -7.87
N THR A 214 -12.57 -34.74 -7.58
CA THR A 214 -12.28 -34.06 -6.30
C THR A 214 -13.55 -34.01 -5.43
N VAL A 215 -13.41 -34.31 -4.13
CA VAL A 215 -14.49 -34.15 -3.15
C VAL A 215 -14.66 -32.65 -2.89
N ASN A 216 -15.88 -32.14 -3.08
CA ASN A 216 -16.25 -30.73 -2.99
C ASN A 216 -15.83 -30.09 -1.65
N GLY A 217 -14.73 -29.35 -1.64
CA GLY A 217 -14.57 -28.19 -0.75
C GLY A 217 -15.22 -26.99 -1.43
N LEU A 218 -16.46 -26.66 -1.05
CA LEU A 218 -17.13 -25.44 -1.49
C LEU A 218 -16.30 -24.23 -1.03
N ILE A 219 -15.72 -23.48 -1.99
CA ILE A 219 -15.26 -22.12 -1.72
C ILE A 219 -16.53 -21.27 -1.59
N ASN A 220 -16.81 -20.83 -0.36
CA ASN A 220 -17.94 -19.96 -0.05
C ASN A 220 -17.73 -18.61 -0.77
N ARG A 221 -18.48 -18.35 -1.85
CA ARG A 221 -18.45 -17.08 -2.61
C ARG A 221 -18.91 -15.85 -1.79
N GLY A 222 -19.27 -16.02 -0.52
CA GLY A 222 -19.74 -14.96 0.38
C GLY A 222 -18.66 -14.31 1.26
N ASN A 223 -17.42 -14.79 1.23
CA ASN A 223 -16.31 -14.18 1.97
C ASN A 223 -15.24 -13.70 0.99
N ILE A 224 -15.45 -12.51 0.42
CA ILE A 224 -14.33 -11.73 -0.12
C ILE A 224 -13.51 -11.28 1.08
N PHE A 225 -12.56 -12.12 1.48
CA PHE A 225 -11.48 -11.74 2.38
C PHE A 225 -10.61 -10.72 1.64
N THR A 226 -10.59 -9.49 2.17
CA THR A 226 -9.56 -8.49 1.87
C THR A 226 -8.18 -9.06 2.22
N PRO A 227 -7.21 -9.08 1.30
CA PRO A 227 -5.92 -9.69 1.58
C PRO A 227 -5.03 -8.73 2.37
N ASN A 228 -5.22 -8.72 3.69
CA ASN A 228 -4.10 -8.54 4.62
C ASN A 228 -3.43 -9.91 4.77
N ILE A 229 -2.21 -10.04 4.25
CA ILE A 229 -1.05 -10.85 4.69
C ILE A 229 -0.11 -11.00 3.48
N VAL A 230 0.89 -10.13 3.42
CA VAL A 230 2.11 -10.33 2.63
C VAL A 230 3.28 -10.27 3.63
N PRO A 231 4.11 -11.31 3.71
CA PRO A 231 5.55 -11.06 3.84
C PRO A 231 6.37 -11.68 2.70
N LYS A 232 6.93 -10.77 1.90
CA LYS A 232 8.32 -10.61 1.43
C LYS A 232 9.18 -11.87 1.24
N TYR A 233 9.67 -12.05 0.01
CA TYR A 233 11.11 -11.94 -0.31
C TYR A 233 11.24 -11.63 -1.81
N PHE A 234 11.98 -10.55 -2.12
CA PHE A 234 12.27 -9.96 -3.44
C PHE A 234 11.11 -9.24 -4.15
N ASN A 235 10.82 -8.01 -3.70
CA ASN A 235 10.25 -6.97 -4.56
C ASN A 235 11.35 -6.42 -5.47
N ILE A 236 11.42 -6.91 -6.71
CA ILE A 236 12.10 -6.17 -7.77
C ILE A 236 11.08 -5.16 -8.28
N SER A 237 11.29 -3.88 -7.95
CA SER A 237 10.46 -2.76 -8.42
C SER A 237 10.41 -2.69 -9.95
N GLN A 238 9.27 -2.22 -10.48
CA GLN A 238 8.89 -2.11 -11.89
C GLN A 238 9.84 -1.32 -12.83
N ASN A 239 11.04 -0.89 -12.39
CA ASN A 239 12.01 -0.14 -13.20
C ASN A 239 13.40 -0.80 -13.35
N GLY A 240 13.61 -2.03 -12.87
CA GLY A 240 14.88 -2.75 -13.08
C GLY A 240 16.12 -2.15 -12.39
N GLU A 241 15.96 -1.10 -11.59
CA GLU A 241 17.05 -0.54 -10.78
C GLU A 241 17.12 -1.21 -9.41
N GLU A 242 18.32 -1.62 -9.00
CA GLU A 242 18.59 -2.20 -7.69
C GLU A 242 18.39 -1.16 -6.56
N VAL A 243 17.80 -1.57 -5.43
CA VAL A 243 17.71 -0.73 -4.22
C VAL A 243 19.11 -0.62 -3.63
N VAL A 244 19.61 0.60 -3.44
CA VAL A 244 20.92 0.88 -2.85
C VAL A 244 20.78 1.24 -1.37
N PHE A 245 19.74 1.98 -1.01
CA PHE A 245 19.52 2.45 0.37
C PHE A 245 18.07 2.27 0.82
N VAL A 246 17.90 2.04 2.11
CA VAL A 246 16.60 2.08 2.79
C VAL A 246 16.65 3.14 3.89
N ARG A 247 15.71 4.08 3.84
CA ARG A 247 15.51 5.17 4.79
C ARG A 247 14.55 4.72 5.89
N ILE A 248 15.05 4.64 7.13
CA ILE A 248 14.24 4.33 8.30
C ILE A 248 13.82 5.66 8.92
N ILE A 249 12.53 5.97 8.85
CA ILE A 249 11.95 7.26 9.22
C ILE A 249 11.20 7.14 10.54
N TRP A 250 11.30 8.16 11.39
CA TRP A 250 10.43 8.36 12.55
C TRP A 250 10.14 9.84 12.73
N VAL A 251 9.07 10.16 13.45
CA VAL A 251 8.77 11.54 13.86
C VAL A 251 9.07 11.65 15.35
N ASP A 252 9.94 12.59 15.71
CA ASP A 252 10.28 12.81 17.11
C ASP A 252 9.17 13.56 17.87
N THR A 253 9.34 13.72 19.18
CA THR A 253 8.37 14.38 20.05
C THR A 253 8.09 15.83 19.63
N SER A 254 9.07 16.50 19.01
CA SER A 254 8.95 17.88 18.53
C SER A 254 8.22 18.00 17.18
N GLY A 255 7.81 16.87 16.57
CA GLY A 255 7.19 16.83 15.25
C GLY A 255 8.17 16.80 14.09
N GLN A 256 9.48 16.73 14.34
CA GLN A 256 10.47 16.68 13.27
C GLN A 256 10.56 15.27 12.66
N HIS A 257 10.54 15.22 11.33
CA HIS A 257 10.81 14.00 10.59
C HIS A 257 12.31 13.72 10.62
N ARG A 258 12.69 12.57 11.17
CA ARG A 258 14.08 12.12 11.32
C ARG A 258 14.29 10.86 10.50
N CYS A 259 15.53 10.62 10.08
CA CYS A 259 15.86 9.48 9.22
C CYS A 259 17.24 8.89 9.54
N ARG A 260 17.35 7.56 9.43
CA ARG A 260 18.62 6.84 9.27
C ARG A 260 18.63 6.08 7.96
N VAL A 261 19.69 6.23 7.19
CA VAL A 261 19.85 5.56 5.90
C VAL A 261 20.75 4.33 6.08
N VAL A 262 20.29 3.18 5.62
CA VAL A 262 21.01 1.90 5.70
C VAL A 262 21.22 1.35 4.28
N PRO A 263 22.42 0.85 3.93
CA PRO A 263 22.61 0.12 2.68
C PRO A 263 21.66 -1.08 2.56
N ALA A 264 21.04 -1.27 1.40
CA ALA A 264 19.97 -2.26 1.19
C ALA A 264 20.38 -3.68 1.61
N GLY A 265 21.60 -4.12 1.28
CA GLY A 265 22.10 -5.44 1.69
C GLY A 265 22.06 -5.64 3.21
N ARG A 266 22.59 -4.67 3.98
CA ARG A 266 22.53 -4.71 5.46
C ARG A 266 21.09 -4.59 5.97
N PHE A 267 20.26 -3.80 5.29
CA PHE A 267 18.88 -3.62 5.71
C PHE A 267 18.11 -4.95 5.68
N TYR A 268 18.12 -5.62 4.53
CA TYR A 268 17.38 -6.86 4.31
C TYR A 268 18.02 -8.08 4.99
N GLU A 269 19.33 -8.07 5.23
CA GLU A 269 20.01 -9.17 5.95
C GLU A 269 19.80 -9.09 7.47
N GLU A 270 19.78 -7.89 8.05
CA GLU A 270 19.85 -7.72 9.50
C GLU A 270 18.86 -6.71 10.08
N VAL A 271 18.79 -5.50 9.53
CA VAL A 271 18.06 -4.39 10.17
C VAL A 271 16.55 -4.57 10.12
N GLU A 272 16.02 -5.24 9.09
CA GLU A 272 14.60 -5.60 9.01
C GLU A 272 14.13 -6.35 10.26
N THR A 273 14.96 -7.24 10.83
CA THR A 273 14.58 -8.08 11.98
C THR A 273 15.11 -7.56 13.31
N LYS A 274 16.34 -7.02 13.32
CA LYS A 274 17.02 -6.61 14.56
C LYS A 274 16.89 -5.12 14.85
N GLY A 275 16.47 -4.33 13.87
CA GLY A 275 16.43 -2.88 13.92
C GLY A 275 17.80 -2.20 13.90
N VAL A 276 17.78 -0.87 13.97
CA VAL A 276 18.97 -0.03 14.06
C VAL A 276 19.00 0.73 15.39
N GLY A 277 20.17 0.80 16.02
CA GLY A 277 20.34 1.49 17.31
C GLY A 277 20.07 2.99 17.21
N LEU A 278 19.36 3.58 18.18
CA LEU A 278 19.13 5.01 18.29
C LEU A 278 19.28 5.45 19.75
N THR A 279 19.92 6.59 20.01
CA THR A 279 20.11 7.11 21.38
C THR A 279 18.80 7.64 21.95
N HIS A 280 18.59 7.48 23.26
CA HIS A 280 17.41 8.02 23.95
C HIS A 280 17.25 9.53 23.76
N ALA A 281 18.36 10.28 23.76
CA ALA A 281 18.37 11.74 23.56
C ALA A 281 17.60 12.21 22.32
N SER A 282 17.49 11.37 21.28
CA SER A 282 16.83 11.73 20.02
C SER A 282 15.36 12.16 20.18
N MET A 283 14.66 11.68 21.21
CA MET A 283 13.27 12.04 21.49
C MET A 283 13.12 13.25 22.41
N GLY A 284 14.21 13.78 22.95
CA GLY A 284 14.27 14.99 23.77
C GLY A 284 14.85 16.20 23.06
N LEU A 285 15.12 16.10 21.75
CA LEU A 285 15.69 17.19 20.95
C LEU A 285 14.64 18.24 20.60
N LEU A 286 15.08 19.50 20.55
CA LEU A 286 14.28 20.63 20.10
C LEU A 286 14.12 20.64 18.58
N SER A 287 13.04 21.29 18.10
CA SER A 287 12.72 21.37 16.67
C SER A 287 13.66 22.28 15.87
N TYR A 288 14.28 23.28 16.53
CA TYR A 288 15.09 24.32 15.89
C TYR A 288 16.60 24.17 16.11
N MET A 289 17.04 23.21 16.94
CA MET A 289 18.45 22.95 17.20
C MET A 289 18.69 21.51 17.67
N ASP A 290 19.88 20.97 17.43
CA ASP A 290 20.32 19.67 17.96
C ASP A 290 20.78 19.78 19.42
N GLY A 291 19.88 20.21 20.30
CA GLY A 291 20.07 20.26 21.74
C GLY A 291 18.87 19.71 22.49
N LEU A 292 19.12 19.12 23.66
CA LEU A 292 18.08 18.61 24.54
C LEU A 292 17.30 19.76 25.17
N ALA A 293 15.98 19.59 25.28
CA ALA A 293 15.15 20.50 26.06
C ALA A 293 15.58 20.48 27.54
N GLU A 294 15.66 21.66 28.15
CA GLU A 294 16.04 21.76 29.57
C GLU A 294 14.97 21.09 30.45
N GLY A 295 15.40 20.16 31.28
CA GLY A 295 14.50 19.34 32.12
C GLY A 295 14.12 17.99 31.50
N SER A 296 14.60 17.67 30.29
CA SER A 296 14.42 16.32 29.73
C SER A 296 15.18 15.29 30.57
N THR A 297 14.54 14.15 30.79
CA THR A 297 15.18 12.99 31.46
C THR A 297 15.96 12.12 30.48
N LEU A 298 15.79 12.35 29.18
CA LEU A 298 16.48 11.64 28.12
C LEU A 298 17.89 12.20 27.97
N THR A 299 18.87 11.30 27.85
CA THR A 299 20.29 11.68 27.73
C THR A 299 20.95 10.85 26.63
N GLY A 300 22.23 11.13 26.36
CA GLY A 300 23.04 10.29 25.47
C GLY A 300 23.28 8.87 26.01
N VAL A 301 22.88 8.56 27.25
CA VAL A 301 23.04 7.25 27.88
C VAL A 301 21.85 6.35 27.55
N GLY A 302 22.17 5.18 27.00
CA GLY A 302 21.20 4.17 26.60
C GLY A 302 20.82 4.25 25.12
N GLU A 303 20.30 3.15 24.62
CA GLU A 303 20.02 2.95 23.20
C GLU A 303 18.75 2.12 23.04
N ILE A 304 17.88 2.57 22.15
CA ILE A 304 16.69 1.84 21.67
C ILE A 304 16.99 1.21 20.31
N ARG A 305 16.07 0.39 19.82
CA ARG A 305 16.07 -0.12 18.45
C ARG A 305 14.91 0.52 17.69
N LEU A 306 15.21 1.13 16.55
CA LEU A 306 14.21 1.42 15.53
C LEU A 306 13.94 0.12 14.78
N ILE A 307 12.75 -0.44 14.98
CA ILE A 307 12.28 -1.66 14.31
C ILE A 307 11.44 -1.22 13.10
N PRO A 308 11.88 -1.47 11.86
CA PRO A 308 11.12 -1.12 10.66
C PRO A 308 9.77 -1.83 10.63
N ASP A 309 8.70 -1.07 10.41
CA ASP A 309 7.40 -1.65 10.10
C ASP A 309 7.31 -1.95 8.61
N MET A 310 7.48 -3.22 8.29
CA MET A 310 7.54 -3.69 6.92
C MET A 310 6.22 -3.55 6.16
N THR A 311 5.08 -3.25 6.81
CA THR A 311 3.82 -2.93 6.14
C THR A 311 3.81 -1.51 5.58
N THR A 312 4.73 -0.63 6.01
CA THR A 312 4.81 0.75 5.51
C THR A 312 5.93 0.94 4.48
N ILE A 313 6.64 -0.12 4.08
CA ILE A 313 7.75 0.05 3.13
C ILE A 313 7.26 0.61 1.80
N ALA A 314 7.98 1.62 1.29
CA ALA A 314 7.62 2.32 0.08
C ALA A 314 8.87 2.62 -0.76
N ARG A 315 8.82 2.32 -2.06
CA ARG A 315 9.83 2.75 -3.02
C ARG A 315 9.70 4.25 -3.26
N LEU A 316 10.79 5.01 -3.19
CA LEU A 316 10.73 6.46 -3.40
C LEU A 316 10.51 6.78 -4.88
N PRO A 317 9.38 7.40 -5.29
CA PRO A 317 9.14 7.72 -6.69
C PRO A 317 10.12 8.77 -7.24
N TRP A 318 10.63 9.66 -6.38
CA TRP A 318 11.62 10.69 -6.71
C TRP A 318 13.08 10.22 -6.59
N SER A 319 13.34 9.05 -5.99
CA SER A 319 14.67 8.45 -5.89
C SER A 319 14.56 6.94 -6.06
N THR A 320 14.47 6.50 -7.32
CA THR A 320 14.14 5.12 -7.72
C THR A 320 15.13 4.06 -7.26
N LYS A 321 16.25 4.42 -6.62
CA LYS A 321 17.23 3.50 -6.01
C LYS A 321 17.11 3.43 -4.50
N GLU A 322 16.10 4.06 -3.93
CA GLU A 322 15.90 4.16 -2.49
C GLU A 322 14.50 3.72 -2.09
N GLU A 323 14.38 3.19 -0.88
CA GLU A 323 13.11 2.91 -0.22
C GLU A 323 13.03 3.68 1.09
N MET A 324 11.82 3.82 1.62
CA MET A 324 11.57 4.35 2.95
C MET A 324 10.59 3.48 3.72
N VAL A 325 10.77 3.44 5.03
CA VAL A 325 9.98 2.63 5.95
C VAL A 325 9.87 3.38 7.27
N LEU A 326 8.69 3.39 7.88
CA LEU A 326 8.49 3.92 9.23
C LEU A 326 8.98 2.88 10.23
N ALA A 327 9.40 3.33 11.41
CA ALA A 327 9.85 2.42 12.46
C ALA A 327 9.17 2.69 13.80
N ASP A 328 8.89 1.61 14.51
CA ASP A 328 8.56 1.65 15.92
C ASP A 328 9.84 1.68 16.76
N MET A 329 9.76 2.31 17.94
CA MET A 329 10.90 2.39 18.86
C MET A 329 10.75 1.34 19.94
N HIS A 330 11.79 0.53 20.12
CA HIS A 330 11.80 -0.58 21.07
C HIS A 330 12.93 -0.42 22.09
N ALA A 331 12.62 -0.58 23.37
CA ALA A 331 13.63 -0.60 24.43
C ALA A 331 14.49 -1.88 24.36
N LYS A 332 13.86 -3.00 24.00
CA LYS A 332 14.46 -4.31 23.77
C LYS A 332 13.71 -5.03 22.65
N PRO A 333 14.27 -6.08 22.03
CA PRO A 333 13.55 -6.85 21.01
C PRO A 333 12.16 -7.27 21.49
N GLY A 334 11.12 -6.87 20.75
CA GLY A 334 9.71 -7.13 21.09
C GLY A 334 9.10 -6.26 22.21
N GLU A 335 9.88 -5.40 22.87
CA GLU A 335 9.41 -4.51 23.94
C GLU A 335 9.34 -3.07 23.42
N ALA A 336 8.12 -2.58 23.15
CA ALA A 336 7.88 -1.20 22.71
C ALA A 336 8.40 -0.21 23.75
N TRP A 337 9.01 0.88 23.29
CA TRP A 337 9.53 1.92 24.16
C TRP A 337 8.45 2.93 24.52
N GLU A 338 8.43 3.32 25.79
CA GLU A 338 7.45 4.23 26.40
C GLU A 338 7.45 5.66 25.83
N TYR A 339 8.44 6.05 25.04
CA TYR A 339 8.51 7.35 24.35
C TYR A 339 8.18 7.26 22.85
N CYS A 340 7.66 6.13 22.36
CA CYS A 340 7.34 5.95 20.93
C CYS A 340 5.94 6.53 20.59
N PRO A 341 5.85 7.61 19.78
CA PRO A 341 4.56 8.21 19.40
C PRO A 341 3.63 7.24 18.66
N ARG A 342 4.20 6.47 17.72
CA ARG A 342 3.48 5.52 16.89
C ARG A 342 2.89 4.38 17.73
N SER A 343 3.66 3.85 18.69
CA SER A 343 3.18 2.85 19.64
C SER A 343 2.11 3.41 20.58
N ALA A 344 2.23 4.67 21.01
CA ALA A 344 1.24 5.32 21.86
C ALA A 344 -0.12 5.43 21.14
N LEU A 345 -0.18 5.90 19.89
CA LEU A 345 -1.42 5.93 19.11
C LEU A 345 -2.03 4.53 18.96
N LEU A 346 -1.20 3.52 18.67
CA LEU A 346 -1.65 2.14 18.55
C LEU A 346 -2.24 1.61 19.87
N GLN A 347 -1.62 1.95 21.01
CA GLN A 347 -2.13 1.57 22.34
C GLN A 347 -3.49 2.20 22.61
N VAL A 348 -3.65 3.50 22.39
CA VAL A 348 -4.93 4.19 22.62
C VAL A 348 -6.03 3.65 21.68
N THR A 349 -5.67 3.32 20.43
CA THR A 349 -6.60 2.65 19.48
C THR A 349 -7.07 1.28 19.98
N LYS A 350 -6.16 0.48 20.57
CA LYS A 350 -6.52 -0.79 21.20
C LYS A 350 -7.45 -0.61 22.40
N ILE A 351 -7.28 0.47 23.17
CA ILE A 351 -8.18 0.81 24.30
C ILE A 351 -9.58 1.12 23.77
N LEU A 352 -9.71 2.01 22.78
CA LEU A 352 -11.01 2.34 22.16
C LEU A 352 -11.74 1.06 21.68
N HIS A 353 -11.03 0.20 20.95
CA HIS A 353 -11.60 -1.04 20.44
C HIS A 353 -12.00 -2.00 21.57
N LYS A 354 -11.16 -2.16 22.60
CA LYS A 354 -11.43 -3.10 23.70
C LYS A 354 -12.62 -2.67 24.56
N GLU A 355 -12.74 -1.37 24.83
CA GLU A 355 -13.77 -0.84 25.72
C GLU A 355 -15.10 -0.58 25.01
N PHE A 356 -15.06 -0.18 23.74
CA PHE A 356 -16.25 0.30 23.02
C PHE A 356 -16.53 -0.44 21.69
N ASN A 357 -15.63 -1.32 21.22
CA ASN A 357 -15.71 -1.96 19.90
C ASN A 357 -15.76 -0.93 18.74
N LEU A 358 -15.04 0.18 18.89
CA LEU A 358 -15.01 1.26 17.90
C LEU A 358 -13.62 1.44 17.28
N VAL A 359 -13.60 1.92 16.04
CA VAL A 359 -12.42 2.38 15.31
C VAL A 359 -12.59 3.85 14.96
N MET A 360 -11.62 4.68 15.33
CA MET A 360 -11.57 6.07 14.89
C MET A 360 -10.95 6.17 13.50
N ASN A 361 -11.68 6.80 12.57
CA ASN A 361 -11.18 7.18 11.26
C ASN A 361 -10.78 8.66 11.26
N ALA A 362 -9.70 8.98 10.56
CA ALA A 362 -9.19 10.33 10.37
C ALA A 362 -8.95 10.61 8.88
N GLY A 363 -9.39 11.79 8.42
CA GLY A 363 -9.02 12.35 7.11
C GLY A 363 -8.34 13.70 7.32
N PHE A 364 -7.25 13.95 6.59
CA PHE A 364 -6.47 15.18 6.73
C PHE A 364 -6.68 16.10 5.53
N GLU A 365 -6.95 17.37 5.80
CA GLU A 365 -6.81 18.49 4.87
C GLU A 365 -5.49 19.19 5.20
N ASN A 366 -4.45 18.96 4.41
CA ASN A 366 -3.11 19.41 4.75
C ASN A 366 -2.66 20.55 3.83
N GLU A 367 -2.72 21.75 4.38
CA GLU A 367 -2.28 22.98 3.74
C GLU A 367 -0.76 23.14 3.82
N PHE A 368 -0.17 23.83 2.84
CA PHE A 368 1.25 24.16 2.80
C PHE A 368 1.54 25.36 1.92
N TYR A 369 2.65 26.04 2.18
CA TYR A 369 3.17 27.09 1.29
C TYR A 369 4.24 26.51 0.36
N ILE A 370 4.16 26.89 -0.91
CA ILE A 370 5.23 26.76 -1.88
C ILE A 370 6.00 28.08 -1.92
N LEU A 371 7.32 27.99 -1.76
CA LEU A 371 8.23 29.13 -1.81
C LEU A 371 9.18 28.99 -3.00
N LYS A 372 9.44 30.11 -3.65
CA LYS A 372 10.43 30.23 -4.72
C LYS A 372 11.57 31.15 -4.29
N LYS A 373 12.72 30.96 -4.92
CA LYS A 373 13.87 31.83 -4.73
C LYS A 373 13.60 33.18 -5.40
N MET A 374 13.82 34.27 -4.69
CA MET A 374 13.67 35.63 -5.16
C MET A 374 14.90 36.46 -4.79
N THR A 375 15.16 37.52 -5.54
CA THR A 375 16.22 38.49 -5.19
C THR A 375 15.57 39.79 -4.75
N ARG A 376 15.76 40.17 -3.48
CA ARG A 376 15.30 41.46 -2.94
C ARG A 376 16.49 42.22 -2.37
N ASN A 377 16.65 43.48 -2.78
CA ASN A 377 17.76 44.35 -2.35
C ASN A 377 19.16 43.73 -2.52
N GLY A 378 19.35 42.89 -3.55
CA GLY A 378 20.62 42.20 -3.81
C GLY A 378 20.88 40.96 -2.94
N ALA A 379 19.96 40.59 -2.05
CA ALA A 379 20.01 39.35 -1.27
C ALA A 379 19.02 38.32 -1.84
N GLU A 380 19.42 37.06 -1.85
CA GLU A 380 18.53 35.95 -2.17
C GLU A 380 17.66 35.63 -0.95
N GLU A 381 16.33 35.65 -1.14
CA GLU A 381 15.34 35.30 -0.14
C GLU A 381 14.36 34.25 -0.71
N TRP A 382 13.76 33.45 0.18
CA TRP A 382 12.62 32.61 -0.18
C TRP A 382 11.35 33.45 0.01
N GLY A 383 10.50 33.48 -1.00
CA GLY A 383 9.20 34.16 -0.94
C GLY A 383 8.10 33.31 -1.57
N PRO A 384 6.83 33.71 -1.43
CA PRO A 384 5.69 32.97 -1.96
C PRO A 384 5.83 32.66 -3.45
N PHE A 385 5.39 31.46 -3.83
CA PHE A 385 5.39 31.02 -5.22
C PHE A 385 4.59 31.97 -6.12
N ASP A 386 3.41 32.39 -5.67
CA ASP A 386 2.56 33.37 -6.31
C ASP A 386 1.83 34.24 -5.28
N SER A 387 0.87 35.06 -5.75
CA SER A 387 -0.03 35.85 -4.90
C SER A 387 -1.47 35.75 -5.37
N SER A 388 -1.85 34.58 -5.90
CA SER A 388 -3.18 34.34 -6.42
C SER A 388 -4.21 34.24 -5.29
N LEU A 389 -5.49 34.36 -5.63
CA LEU A 389 -6.60 34.24 -4.68
C LEU A 389 -7.03 32.78 -4.48
N TYR A 390 -7.80 32.55 -3.41
CA TYR A 390 -8.44 31.27 -3.09
C TYR A 390 -9.13 30.62 -4.30
N CYS A 391 -8.90 29.32 -4.49
CA CYS A 391 -9.42 28.51 -5.61
C CYS A 391 -9.17 29.09 -7.02
N SER A 392 -8.12 29.90 -7.21
CA SER A 392 -7.80 30.46 -8.52
C SER A 392 -7.32 29.38 -9.51
N THR A 393 -7.95 29.31 -10.68
CA THR A 393 -7.52 28.42 -11.78
C THR A 393 -6.11 28.74 -12.24
N SER A 394 -5.71 30.02 -12.27
CA SER A 394 -4.36 30.43 -12.69
C SER A 394 -3.28 29.98 -11.70
N ALA A 395 -3.61 29.93 -10.40
CA ALA A 395 -2.70 29.44 -9.37
C ALA A 395 -2.39 27.96 -9.59
N PHE A 396 -3.45 27.17 -9.81
CA PHE A 396 -3.33 25.75 -10.13
C PHE A 396 -2.52 25.55 -11.42
N ASP A 397 -2.84 26.26 -12.51
CA ASP A 397 -2.13 26.12 -13.79
C ASP A 397 -0.63 26.42 -13.63
N THR A 398 -0.28 27.44 -12.84
CA THR A 398 1.12 27.84 -12.62
C THR A 398 1.90 26.81 -11.80
N ALA A 399 1.26 26.19 -10.79
CA ALA A 399 1.87 25.16 -9.95
C ALA A 399 1.68 23.72 -10.49
N SER A 400 0.95 23.56 -11.60
CA SER A 400 0.41 22.29 -12.08
C SER A 400 1.47 21.21 -12.25
N SER A 401 2.65 21.54 -12.78
CA SER A 401 3.74 20.57 -12.98
C SER A 401 4.21 19.94 -11.68
N MET A 402 4.40 20.75 -10.64
CA MET A 402 4.81 20.29 -9.30
C MET A 402 3.68 19.53 -8.62
N LEU A 403 2.45 20.05 -8.70
CA LEU A 403 1.30 19.45 -8.03
C LEU A 403 0.85 18.12 -8.66
N GLN A 404 0.85 18.02 -9.99
CA GLN A 404 0.52 16.78 -10.72
C GLN A 404 1.57 15.69 -10.47
N GLU A 405 2.85 16.08 -10.38
CA GLU A 405 3.91 15.13 -10.04
C GLU A 405 3.79 14.66 -8.59
N ALA A 406 3.53 15.57 -7.64
CA ALA A 406 3.25 15.20 -6.26
C ALA A 406 2.04 14.26 -6.16
N TYR A 407 0.93 14.58 -6.83
CA TYR A 407 -0.25 13.74 -6.93
C TYR A 407 0.08 12.34 -7.50
N SER A 408 0.81 12.27 -8.61
CA SER A 408 1.19 10.99 -9.23
C SER A 408 2.06 10.14 -8.30
N TYR A 409 2.96 10.77 -7.54
CA TYR A 409 3.79 10.08 -6.55
C TYR A 409 2.98 9.62 -5.34
N LEU A 410 2.04 10.43 -4.85
CA LEU A 410 1.12 10.02 -3.77
C LEU A 410 0.28 8.81 -4.21
N GLN A 411 -0.25 8.81 -5.43
CA GLN A 411 -0.98 7.67 -5.99
C GLN A 411 -0.11 6.41 -6.07
N SER A 412 1.17 6.55 -6.47
CA SER A 412 2.10 5.42 -6.53
C SER A 412 2.46 4.82 -5.16
N LEU A 413 2.17 5.55 -4.08
CA LEU A 413 2.31 5.13 -2.69
C LEU A 413 0.97 4.70 -2.07
N ASP A 414 -0.08 4.48 -2.88
CA ASP A 414 -1.44 4.15 -2.43
C ASP A 414 -2.08 5.21 -1.51
N ILE A 415 -1.64 6.47 -1.60
CA ILE A 415 -2.22 7.59 -0.87
C ILE A 415 -3.26 8.27 -1.77
N THR A 416 -4.53 8.09 -1.44
CA THR A 416 -5.65 8.68 -2.19
C THR A 416 -5.83 10.16 -1.82
N VAL A 417 -5.65 11.02 -2.81
CA VAL A 417 -6.01 12.44 -2.77
C VAL A 417 -7.43 12.60 -3.30
N GLU A 418 -8.32 13.18 -2.51
CA GLU A 418 -9.71 13.46 -2.88
C GLU A 418 -9.83 14.83 -3.54
N GLN A 419 -9.11 15.83 -3.03
CA GLN A 419 -9.14 17.21 -3.54
C GLN A 419 -7.77 17.88 -3.48
N LEU A 420 -7.58 18.85 -4.37
CA LEU A 420 -6.40 19.70 -4.46
C LEU A 420 -6.84 21.07 -4.98
N HIS A 421 -6.48 22.13 -4.26
CA HIS A 421 -6.77 23.51 -4.67
C HIS A 421 -5.72 24.51 -4.16
N ALA A 422 -5.73 25.70 -4.76
CA ALA A 422 -5.01 26.85 -4.22
C ALA A 422 -5.80 27.42 -3.03
N GLU A 423 -5.09 27.67 -1.93
CA GLU A 423 -5.64 28.19 -0.69
C GLU A 423 -5.60 29.72 -0.63
N ALA A 424 -6.13 30.30 0.45
CA ALA A 424 -6.32 31.74 0.56
C ALA A 424 -5.00 32.54 0.72
N GLY A 425 -3.92 31.90 1.15
CA GLY A 425 -2.61 32.51 1.35
C GLY A 425 -1.76 32.55 0.10
N LYS A 426 -0.77 33.45 0.09
CA LYS A 426 0.12 33.62 -1.07
C LYS A 426 0.98 32.37 -1.27
N GLY A 427 0.88 31.75 -2.44
CA GLY A 427 1.56 30.50 -2.75
C GLY A 427 1.12 29.32 -1.88
N GLN A 428 -0.08 29.38 -1.28
CA GLN A 428 -0.62 28.33 -0.43
C GLN A 428 -1.46 27.34 -1.25
N PHE A 429 -1.34 26.06 -0.94
CA PHE A 429 -2.09 24.98 -1.56
C PHE A 429 -2.51 23.97 -0.49
N GLU A 430 -3.51 23.16 -0.80
CA GLU A 430 -4.01 22.10 0.07
C GLU A 430 -4.13 20.79 -0.69
N PHE A 431 -3.72 19.70 -0.04
CA PHE A 431 -4.12 18.35 -0.42
C PHE A 431 -5.09 17.80 0.63
N ALA A 432 -6.30 17.43 0.21
CA ALA A 432 -7.26 16.71 1.03
C ALA A 432 -7.17 15.21 0.76
N PHE A 433 -6.93 14.44 1.82
CA PHE A 433 -6.70 12.99 1.74
C PHE A 433 -7.94 12.21 2.16
N LYS A 434 -8.14 11.06 1.51
CA LYS A 434 -9.20 10.12 1.90
C LYS A 434 -9.03 9.68 3.35
N TYR A 435 -10.13 9.62 4.09
CA TYR A 435 -10.11 9.13 5.47
C TYR A 435 -9.73 7.65 5.54
N LEU A 436 -9.00 7.30 6.60
CA LEU A 436 -8.58 5.94 6.93
C LEU A 436 -8.65 5.72 8.44
N PRO A 437 -8.53 4.47 8.94
CA PRO A 437 -8.22 4.24 10.35
C PRO A 437 -7.06 5.13 10.80
N CYS A 438 -7.22 5.79 11.96
CA CYS A 438 -6.36 6.91 12.36
C CYS A 438 -4.85 6.60 12.38
N ASN A 439 -4.45 5.37 12.69
CA ASN A 439 -3.05 4.93 12.63
C ASN A 439 -2.49 4.96 11.19
N LEU A 440 -3.27 4.52 10.20
CA LEU A 440 -2.88 4.56 8.79
C LEU A 440 -2.91 6.00 8.26
N ALA A 441 -3.88 6.80 8.68
CA ALA A 441 -3.95 8.21 8.32
C ALA A 441 -2.71 8.98 8.82
N ALA A 442 -2.24 8.69 10.04
CA ALA A 442 -1.03 9.27 10.61
C ALA A 442 0.24 8.90 9.82
N ASP A 443 0.36 7.64 9.42
CA ASP A 443 1.50 7.18 8.60
C ASP A 443 1.45 7.83 7.20
N ASN A 444 0.26 7.88 6.56
CA ASN A 444 0.08 8.46 5.24
C ASN A 444 0.42 9.94 5.19
N ILE A 445 0.05 10.72 6.21
CA ILE A 445 0.35 12.16 6.19
C ILE A 445 1.86 12.44 6.30
N ILE A 446 2.61 11.57 6.98
CA ILE A 446 4.09 11.66 7.03
C ILE A 446 4.66 11.45 5.62
N TYR A 447 4.24 10.37 4.95
CA TYR A 447 4.66 10.09 3.57
C TYR A 447 4.26 11.21 2.62
N ALA A 448 3.06 11.75 2.76
CA ALA A 448 2.57 12.82 1.91
C ALA A 448 3.42 14.08 2.03
N ARG A 449 3.79 14.48 3.26
CA ARG A 449 4.68 15.61 3.50
C ARG A 449 6.09 15.36 2.93
N GLU A 450 6.62 14.14 3.01
CA GLU A 450 7.90 13.79 2.38
C GLU A 450 7.83 13.91 0.84
N VAL A 451 6.76 13.42 0.22
CA VAL A 451 6.52 13.53 -1.24
C VAL A 451 6.48 15.00 -1.64
N ILE A 452 5.63 15.80 -1.00
CA ILE A 452 5.44 17.21 -1.32
C ILE A 452 6.77 17.98 -1.19
N ARG A 453 7.55 17.75 -0.13
CA ARG A 453 8.87 18.38 0.04
C ARG A 453 9.87 17.92 -1.01
N ALA A 454 9.88 16.63 -1.36
CA ALA A 454 10.81 16.09 -2.34
C ALA A 454 10.53 16.63 -3.74
N VAL A 455 9.26 16.64 -4.16
CA VAL A 455 8.85 17.18 -5.45
C VAL A 455 9.09 18.69 -5.51
N ALA A 456 8.73 19.46 -4.47
CA ALA A 456 9.06 20.88 -4.44
C ALA A 456 10.55 21.14 -4.67
N ARG A 457 11.44 20.42 -3.96
CA ARG A 457 12.90 20.54 -4.14
C ARG A 457 13.35 20.16 -5.54
N LYS A 458 12.76 19.14 -6.15
CA LYS A 458 13.05 18.74 -7.55
C LYS A 458 12.74 19.88 -8.54
N HIS A 459 11.71 20.68 -8.25
CA HIS A 459 11.33 21.86 -9.03
C HIS A 459 12.09 23.14 -8.63
N GLY A 460 13.09 23.06 -7.75
CA GLY A 460 13.84 24.22 -7.26
C GLY A 460 13.05 25.12 -6.28
N LEU A 461 12.00 24.57 -5.68
CA LEU A 461 11.09 25.23 -4.74
C LEU A 461 11.25 24.65 -3.33
N ILE A 462 10.64 25.30 -2.34
CA ILE A 462 10.50 24.77 -0.98
C ILE A 462 9.03 24.65 -0.65
N ALA A 463 8.59 23.46 -0.23
CA ALA A 463 7.30 23.30 0.44
C ALA A 463 7.50 23.34 1.96
N THR A 464 6.74 24.21 2.64
CA THR A 464 6.74 24.35 4.09
C THR A 464 5.33 24.23 4.65
N PHE A 465 5.22 23.53 5.79
CA PHE A 465 3.96 23.30 6.51
C PHE A 465 3.90 24.14 7.80
N ILE A 466 4.74 25.17 7.88
CA ILE A 466 4.79 26.07 9.04
C ILE A 466 3.43 26.78 9.20
N PRO A 467 2.88 26.88 10.42
CA PRO A 467 1.52 27.39 10.63
C PRO A 467 1.32 28.82 10.16
N LYS A 468 2.33 29.68 10.29
CA LYS A 468 2.25 31.08 9.89
C LYS A 468 3.56 31.54 9.28
N TYR A 469 3.65 31.50 7.95
CA TYR A 469 4.86 31.94 7.24
C TYR A 469 5.06 33.45 7.29
N TYR A 470 4.00 34.23 6.99
CA TYR A 470 3.97 35.68 7.20
C TYR A 470 2.89 36.06 8.19
N LEU A 471 3.25 36.91 9.16
CA LEU A 471 2.33 37.38 10.20
C LEU A 471 1.10 38.12 9.65
N ASN A 472 1.24 38.76 8.48
CA ASN A 472 0.20 39.56 7.82
C ASN A 472 -0.54 38.81 6.69
N ASP A 473 -0.41 37.50 6.60
CA ASP A 473 -1.13 36.65 5.63
C ASP A 473 -2.02 35.64 6.38
N ILE A 474 -2.82 34.80 5.71
CA ILE A 474 -3.55 33.69 6.35
C ILE A 474 -2.53 32.63 6.86
N GLY A 475 -2.96 31.70 7.72
CA GLY A 475 -2.10 30.60 8.20
C GLY A 475 -2.35 29.28 7.46
N SER A 476 -1.49 28.29 7.72
CA SER A 476 -1.54 26.94 7.17
C SER A 476 -1.93 25.92 8.24
N GLY A 477 -3.06 25.23 8.04
CA GLY A 477 -3.54 24.15 8.90
C GLY A 477 -3.22 22.74 8.38
N SER A 478 -3.54 21.76 9.22
CA SER A 478 -3.68 20.36 8.82
C SER A 478 -4.96 19.82 9.46
N HIS A 479 -6.12 20.28 8.98
CA HIS A 479 -7.41 20.06 9.64
C HIS A 479 -7.74 18.56 9.60
N VAL A 480 -8.42 18.07 10.63
CA VAL A 480 -8.66 16.63 10.81
C VAL A 480 -10.14 16.33 10.90
N HIS A 481 -10.65 15.61 9.91
CA HIS A 481 -11.99 15.03 9.93
C HIS A 481 -11.99 13.74 10.74
N ILE A 482 -12.83 13.65 11.76
CA ILE A 482 -12.89 12.54 12.70
C ILE A 482 -14.29 11.92 12.67
N SER A 483 -14.32 10.59 12.56
CA SER A 483 -15.53 9.80 12.76
C SER A 483 -15.21 8.50 13.50
N LEU A 484 -16.23 7.90 14.12
CA LEU A 484 -16.12 6.57 14.70
C LEU A 484 -16.88 5.58 13.83
N SER A 485 -16.36 4.36 13.76
CA SER A 485 -17.01 3.25 13.08
C SER A 485 -17.04 1.99 13.93
N ASP A 486 -18.14 1.24 13.81
CA ASP A 486 -18.31 -0.12 14.31
C ASP A 486 -18.49 -1.05 13.11
N ASN A 487 -17.58 -2.01 12.94
CA ASN A 487 -17.58 -2.96 11.81
C ASN A 487 -17.76 -2.28 10.44
N GLY A 488 -17.09 -1.13 10.24
CA GLY A 488 -17.12 -0.36 9.00
C GLY A 488 -18.35 0.54 8.82
N ARG A 489 -19.30 0.56 9.75
CA ARG A 489 -20.45 1.48 9.74
C ARG A 489 -20.15 2.70 10.59
N ASN A 490 -20.38 3.89 10.04
CA ASN A 490 -20.23 5.14 10.79
C ASN A 490 -21.28 5.22 11.91
N VAL A 491 -20.82 5.46 13.15
CA VAL A 491 -21.69 5.53 14.34
C VAL A 491 -21.94 6.94 14.84
N PHE A 492 -21.50 8.00 14.15
CA PHE A 492 -21.85 9.38 14.49
C PHE A 492 -23.27 9.74 14.09
N ILE A 493 -23.76 9.16 13.00
CA ILE A 493 -25.07 9.48 12.43
C ILE A 493 -26.16 9.06 13.42
N GLY A 494 -26.95 10.04 13.89
CA GLY A 494 -28.11 9.80 14.74
C GLY A 494 -29.27 9.12 14.01
N SER A 495 -30.26 8.64 14.76
CA SER A 495 -31.50 8.09 14.22
C SER A 495 -32.69 8.87 14.74
N GLU A 496 -33.62 9.23 13.85
CA GLU A 496 -34.86 9.93 14.23
C GLU A 496 -35.70 9.16 15.26
N ASN A 497 -35.53 7.83 15.34
CA ASN A 497 -36.25 6.97 16.28
C ASN A 497 -35.53 6.80 17.64
N ASP A 498 -34.33 7.37 17.80
CA ASP A 498 -33.56 7.31 19.03
C ASP A 498 -33.70 8.64 19.80
N PRO A 499 -34.37 8.65 20.98
CA PRO A 499 -34.57 9.86 21.77
C PRO A 499 -33.27 10.46 22.32
N GLU A 500 -32.17 9.71 22.32
CA GLU A 500 -30.84 10.22 22.72
C GLU A 500 -30.11 10.93 21.57
N THR A 501 -30.69 10.95 20.36
CA THR A 501 -30.17 11.74 19.24
C THR A 501 -30.35 13.22 19.54
N HIS A 502 -29.25 13.96 19.55
CA HIS A 502 -29.23 15.42 19.65
C HIS A 502 -28.35 15.97 18.53
N TYR A 503 -28.80 17.07 17.91
CA TYR A 503 -28.10 17.74 16.80
C TYR A 503 -27.75 16.80 15.63
N GLY A 504 -28.55 15.77 15.37
CA GLY A 504 -28.28 14.79 14.30
C GLY A 504 -27.21 13.75 14.61
N MET A 505 -26.71 13.73 15.85
CA MET A 505 -25.66 12.83 16.31
C MET A 505 -26.18 11.74 17.23
N SER A 506 -25.61 10.54 17.12
CA SER A 506 -25.80 9.47 18.09
C SER A 506 -25.22 9.85 19.46
N LYS A 507 -25.70 9.18 20.53
CA LYS A 507 -25.17 9.36 21.88
C LYS A 507 -23.67 9.06 21.99
N ILE A 508 -23.19 8.05 21.25
CA ILE A 508 -21.78 7.65 21.22
C ILE A 508 -20.93 8.78 20.62
N GLY A 509 -21.35 9.34 19.47
CA GLY A 509 -20.65 10.44 18.83
C GLY A 509 -20.61 11.69 19.70
N GLN A 510 -21.73 12.02 20.35
CA GLN A 510 -21.82 13.14 21.28
C GLN A 510 -20.87 12.99 22.48
N ASN A 511 -20.89 11.83 23.16
CA ASN A 511 -20.05 11.63 24.35
C ASN A 511 -18.56 11.68 23.99
N PHE A 512 -18.18 11.08 22.87
CA PHE A 512 -16.80 11.11 22.39
C PHE A 512 -16.35 12.55 22.09
N MET A 513 -17.12 13.30 21.29
CA MET A 513 -16.75 14.67 20.96
C MET A 513 -16.90 15.63 22.15
N ALA A 514 -17.74 15.34 23.14
CA ALA A 514 -17.78 16.07 24.41
C ALA A 514 -16.47 15.94 25.19
N GLY A 515 -15.84 14.77 25.16
CA GLY A 515 -14.49 14.56 25.68
C GLY A 515 -13.45 15.40 24.94
N VAL A 516 -13.43 15.31 23.60
CA VAL A 516 -12.52 16.13 22.78
C VAL A 516 -12.71 17.63 23.05
N TYR A 517 -13.96 18.09 23.15
CA TYR A 517 -14.29 19.47 23.53
C TYR A 517 -13.77 19.84 24.93
N HIS A 518 -13.96 18.97 25.92
CA HIS A 518 -13.52 19.22 27.30
C HIS A 518 -12.01 19.40 27.40
N HIS A 519 -11.26 18.54 26.72
CA HIS A 519 -9.80 18.51 26.75
C HIS A 519 -9.12 19.42 25.71
N LEU A 520 -9.90 20.12 24.88
CA LEU A 520 -9.40 20.89 23.75
C LEU A 520 -8.23 21.85 24.10
N PRO A 521 -8.24 22.59 25.24
CA PRO A 521 -7.10 23.42 25.61
C PRO A 521 -5.78 22.65 25.79
N ALA A 522 -5.83 21.44 26.34
CA ALA A 522 -4.67 20.58 26.55
C ALA A 522 -4.22 19.87 25.26
N ILE A 523 -5.18 19.52 24.38
CA ILE A 523 -4.91 18.92 23.06
C ILE A 523 -3.98 19.81 22.22
N LEU A 524 -4.09 21.14 22.34
CA LEU A 524 -3.26 22.09 21.58
C LEU A 524 -1.75 21.92 21.81
N ALA A 525 -1.32 21.41 22.96
CA ALA A 525 0.10 21.13 23.18
C ALA A 525 0.63 20.03 22.22
N PHE A 526 -0.24 19.17 21.70
CA PHE A 526 0.09 18.13 20.73
C PHE A 526 -0.18 18.56 19.29
N THR A 527 -1.30 19.24 19.04
CA THR A 527 -1.79 19.57 17.68
C THR A 527 -1.33 20.94 17.16
N ALA A 528 -0.84 21.80 18.06
CA ALA A 528 -0.30 23.12 17.80
C ALA A 528 1.02 23.33 18.60
N PRO A 529 2.07 22.54 18.29
CA PRO A 529 3.20 22.34 19.21
C PRO A 529 4.26 23.44 19.17
N LEU A 530 4.10 24.49 18.35
CA LEU A 530 5.08 25.56 18.20
C LEU A 530 4.51 26.91 18.65
N PRO A 531 5.35 27.86 19.12
CA PRO A 531 4.88 29.24 19.35
C PRO A 531 4.20 29.85 18.11
N ASN A 532 4.73 29.56 16.92
CA ASN A 532 4.17 30.01 15.65
C ASN A 532 2.78 29.44 15.33
N SER A 533 2.40 28.30 15.93
CA SER A 533 1.04 27.74 15.83
C SER A 533 -0.01 28.71 16.38
N TYR A 534 0.34 29.47 17.42
CA TYR A 534 -0.58 30.41 18.07
C TYR A 534 -0.66 31.75 17.31
N ASP A 535 0.32 32.08 16.47
CA ASP A 535 0.19 33.17 15.49
C ASP A 535 -0.85 32.84 14.40
N ARG A 536 -1.06 31.54 14.11
CA ARG A 536 -2.17 31.06 13.27
C ARG A 536 -3.49 31.09 14.03
N ILE A 537 -3.53 30.64 15.29
CA ILE A 537 -4.76 30.51 16.12
C ILE A 537 -5.20 31.88 16.66
N GLN A 538 -5.73 32.73 15.78
CA GLN A 538 -6.23 34.07 16.10
C GLN A 538 -7.71 34.24 15.71
N PRO A 539 -8.46 35.11 16.41
CA PRO A 539 -9.84 35.41 16.03
C PRO A 539 -9.96 35.85 14.56
N ASN A 540 -11.01 35.42 13.87
CA ASN A 540 -11.31 35.81 12.49
C ASN A 540 -10.27 35.36 11.46
N THR A 541 -9.68 34.18 11.68
CA THR A 541 -8.71 33.58 10.76
C THR A 541 -9.07 32.14 10.38
N TRP A 542 -10.32 31.71 10.65
CA TRP A 542 -10.79 30.34 10.40
C TRP A 542 -9.93 29.23 11.02
N SER A 543 -9.23 29.53 12.12
CA SER A 543 -8.27 28.63 12.78
C SER A 543 -8.77 28.06 14.11
N GLY A 544 -9.94 28.51 14.59
CA GLY A 544 -10.53 28.01 15.83
C GLY A 544 -9.92 28.64 17.10
N ALA A 545 -10.10 29.94 17.32
CA ALA A 545 -9.43 30.65 18.42
C ALA A 545 -10.18 30.66 19.78
N TYR A 546 -11.39 30.09 19.83
CA TYR A 546 -12.28 30.13 20.99
C TYR A 546 -12.68 28.73 21.43
N HIS A 547 -12.82 28.51 22.73
CA HIS A 547 -13.24 27.23 23.31
C HIS A 547 -14.75 27.06 23.11
N CYS A 548 -15.11 26.55 21.93
CA CYS A 548 -16.48 26.35 21.49
C CYS A 548 -16.52 25.23 20.43
N TRP A 549 -17.72 24.77 20.10
CA TRP A 549 -17.98 23.98 18.91
C TRP A 549 -19.20 24.56 18.20
N GLY A 550 -19.38 24.26 16.91
CA GLY A 550 -20.56 24.74 16.16
C GLY A 550 -20.96 23.80 15.04
N ARG A 551 -22.11 24.07 14.43
CA ARG A 551 -22.58 23.34 13.25
C ARG A 551 -22.15 24.04 11.99
N GLU A 552 -21.35 23.39 11.14
CA GLU A 552 -20.79 23.99 9.91
C GLU A 552 -20.10 25.36 10.15
N ASN A 553 -19.68 25.62 11.39
CA ASN A 553 -19.09 26.89 11.80
C ASN A 553 -17.56 26.81 11.70
N ARG A 554 -17.03 27.30 10.58
CA ARG A 554 -15.58 27.25 10.28
C ARG A 554 -14.71 28.16 11.17
N GLU A 555 -15.30 29.03 11.99
CA GLU A 555 -14.55 29.78 13.03
C GLU A 555 -14.42 29.00 14.34
N ALA A 556 -15.23 27.96 14.55
CA ALA A 556 -15.10 27.08 15.70
C ALA A 556 -13.92 26.10 15.51
N PRO A 557 -13.15 25.79 16.57
CA PRO A 557 -12.06 24.80 16.49
C PRO A 557 -12.57 23.38 16.26
N LEU A 558 -13.80 23.10 16.67
CA LEU A 558 -14.52 21.85 16.44
C LEU A 558 -15.84 22.19 15.75
N HIS A 559 -16.14 21.56 14.63
CA HIS A 559 -17.46 21.70 14.03
C HIS A 559 -17.93 20.42 13.36
N THR A 560 -19.25 20.27 13.27
CA THR A 560 -19.85 19.17 12.52
C THR A 560 -19.65 19.40 11.03
N ALA A 561 -19.30 18.36 10.29
CA ALA A 561 -19.29 18.39 8.84
C ALA A 561 -20.10 17.22 8.27
N CYS A 562 -20.66 17.45 7.08
CA CYS A 562 -21.36 16.43 6.31
C CYS A 562 -20.90 16.47 4.85
N PRO A 563 -20.47 15.33 4.28
CA PRO A 563 -20.18 15.25 2.87
C PRO A 563 -21.46 15.44 2.04
N PRO A 564 -21.34 15.88 0.79
CA PRO A 564 -22.46 15.98 -0.13
C PRO A 564 -23.26 14.66 -0.19
N GLY A 565 -24.58 14.76 -0.11
CA GLY A 565 -25.49 13.61 -0.17
C GLY A 565 -25.96 13.07 1.18
N ILE A 566 -25.41 13.54 2.31
CA ILE A 566 -25.98 13.32 3.64
C ILE A 566 -26.92 14.48 3.99
N PRO A 567 -28.14 14.22 4.52
CA PRO A 567 -29.02 15.27 5.01
C PRO A 567 -28.30 16.21 5.99
N LEU A 568 -28.47 17.53 5.80
CA LEU A 568 -27.82 18.57 6.62
C LEU A 568 -28.15 18.50 8.12
N GLU A 569 -29.21 17.79 8.47
CA GLU A 569 -29.67 17.60 9.84
C GLU A 569 -28.94 16.46 10.56
N LEU A 570 -28.27 15.57 9.83
CA LEU A 570 -27.47 14.48 10.37
C LEU A 570 -26.00 14.92 10.46
N VAL A 571 -25.23 14.23 11.31
CA VAL A 571 -23.80 14.50 11.48
C VAL A 571 -23.02 13.22 11.23
N SER A 572 -22.13 13.25 10.24
CA SER A 572 -21.30 12.09 9.88
C SER A 572 -19.89 12.14 10.47
N ASN A 573 -19.35 13.34 10.67
CA ASN A 573 -18.01 13.54 11.20
C ASN A 573 -17.91 14.91 11.89
N PHE A 574 -16.88 15.08 12.70
CA PHE A 574 -16.41 16.38 13.14
C PHE A 574 -15.14 16.76 12.40
N GLU A 575 -14.86 18.04 12.30
CA GLU A 575 -13.58 18.56 11.86
C GLU A 575 -12.91 19.30 13.02
N THR A 576 -11.62 19.02 13.24
CA THR A 576 -10.76 19.76 14.16
C THR A 576 -9.84 20.68 13.39
N LYS A 577 -10.06 22.00 13.53
CA LYS A 577 -9.30 23.05 12.82
C LYS A 577 -7.99 23.44 13.50
N ALA A 578 -7.95 23.25 14.82
CA ALA A 578 -6.79 23.59 15.66
C ALA A 578 -5.74 22.47 15.63
N PHE A 579 -5.32 22.12 14.42
CA PHE A 579 -4.28 21.14 14.10
C PHE A 579 -3.44 21.71 12.97
N ASP A 580 -2.12 21.71 13.11
CA ASP A 580 -1.21 22.25 12.10
C ASP A 580 -0.18 21.24 11.57
N GLY A 581 0.50 21.64 10.50
CA GLY A 581 1.44 20.79 9.78
C GLY A 581 2.76 20.50 10.50
N CYS A 582 3.00 21.13 11.66
CA CYS A 582 4.16 20.88 12.51
C CYS A 582 3.87 19.88 13.64
N ALA A 583 2.60 19.55 13.89
CA ALA A 583 2.23 18.50 14.82
C ALA A 583 2.79 17.12 14.40
N ASN A 584 3.25 16.36 15.41
CA ASN A 584 3.47 14.93 15.26
C ASN A 584 2.09 14.27 15.09
N PRO A 585 1.75 13.70 13.91
CA PRO A 585 0.41 13.25 13.63
C PRO A 585 -0.02 12.08 14.53
N HIS A 586 0.93 11.24 14.98
CA HIS A 586 0.63 10.16 15.91
C HIS A 586 0.24 10.69 17.29
N LEU A 587 0.99 11.66 17.83
CA LEU A 587 0.67 12.29 19.13
C LEU A 587 -0.62 13.10 19.07
N GLY A 588 -0.81 13.89 18.00
CA GLY A 588 -2.02 14.69 17.80
C GLY A 588 -3.27 13.81 17.79
N LEU A 589 -3.28 12.74 16.99
CA LEU A 589 -4.41 11.80 16.96
C LEU A 589 -4.55 10.99 18.25
N ALA A 590 -3.45 10.63 18.92
CA ALA A 590 -3.51 9.94 20.21
C ALA A 590 -4.16 10.81 21.28
N SER A 591 -3.90 12.13 21.28
CA SER A 591 -4.54 13.08 22.20
C SER A 591 -6.05 13.21 21.94
N ILE A 592 -6.47 13.36 20.68
CA ILE A 592 -7.89 13.42 20.31
C ILE A 592 -8.60 12.13 20.74
N LEU A 593 -7.99 10.98 20.46
CA LEU A 593 -8.55 9.68 20.80
C LEU A 593 -8.64 9.46 22.32
N ALA A 594 -7.60 9.83 23.07
CA ALA A 594 -7.59 9.74 24.52
C ALA A 594 -8.68 10.61 25.16
N ALA A 595 -8.82 11.85 24.68
CA ALA A 595 -9.87 12.76 25.12
C ALA A 595 -11.28 12.21 24.83
N GLY A 596 -11.49 11.63 23.64
CA GLY A 596 -12.78 11.04 23.28
C GLY A 596 -13.12 9.77 24.07
N ILE A 597 -12.12 8.98 24.44
CA ILE A 597 -12.28 7.85 25.37
C ILE A 597 -12.73 8.34 26.75
N ASP A 598 -12.11 9.39 27.31
CA ASP A 598 -12.54 9.97 28.59
C ASP A 598 -14.00 10.46 28.53
N GLY A 599 -14.36 11.19 27.48
CA GLY A 599 -15.73 11.64 27.25
C GLY A 599 -16.73 10.49 27.22
N SER A 600 -16.36 9.39 26.57
CA SER A 600 -17.18 8.17 26.48
C SER A 600 -17.29 7.46 27.84
N ARG A 601 -16.20 7.34 28.60
CA ARG A 601 -16.17 6.73 29.94
C ARG A 601 -17.02 7.50 30.95
N ARG A 602 -16.97 8.84 30.91
CA ARG A 602 -17.69 9.72 31.85
C ARG A 602 -19.09 10.08 31.39
N GLY A 603 -19.48 9.72 30.16
CA GLY A 603 -20.76 10.09 29.57
C GLY A 603 -20.94 11.61 29.46
N LEU A 604 -19.89 12.33 29.08
CA LEU A 604 -19.93 13.79 28.96
C LEU A 604 -20.93 14.22 27.87
N THR A 605 -21.47 15.43 28.03
CA THR A 605 -22.42 16.01 27.06
C THR A 605 -21.81 17.27 26.47
N LEU A 606 -21.94 17.44 25.16
CA LEU A 606 -21.56 18.67 24.48
C LEU A 606 -22.44 19.84 24.97
N PRO A 607 -21.88 21.05 25.16
CA PRO A 607 -22.70 22.23 25.41
C PRO A 607 -23.50 22.61 24.16
N GLU A 608 -24.36 23.61 24.25
CA GLU A 608 -25.04 24.18 23.09
C GLU A 608 -24.04 24.60 21.98
N PRO A 609 -24.35 24.33 20.70
CA PRO A 609 -23.50 24.72 19.59
C PRO A 609 -23.46 26.24 19.43
N THR A 610 -22.35 26.72 18.90
CA THR A 610 -22.16 28.13 18.53
C THR A 610 -22.51 28.34 17.07
N GLU A 611 -23.62 29.04 16.83
CA GLU A 611 -24.18 29.30 15.49
C GLU A 611 -23.75 30.67 14.91
N ILE A 612 -22.99 31.46 15.67
CA ILE A 612 -22.45 32.77 15.26
C ILE A 612 -20.94 32.75 15.19
N ASN A 613 -20.32 33.81 14.69
CA ASN A 613 -18.88 33.98 14.84
C ASN A 613 -18.54 34.04 16.35
N PRO A 614 -17.71 33.14 16.90
CA PRO A 614 -17.38 33.10 18.32
C PRO A 614 -16.81 34.41 18.87
N SER A 615 -16.17 35.23 18.03
CA SER A 615 -15.61 36.52 18.44
C SER A 615 -16.66 37.60 18.73
N GLU A 616 -17.89 37.43 18.26
CA GLU A 616 -19.01 38.32 18.52
C GLU A 616 -19.68 38.05 19.89
N SER A 617 -19.36 36.91 20.51
CA SER A 617 -19.88 36.50 21.81
C SER A 617 -18.88 36.81 22.93
N ALA A 618 -19.30 37.58 23.93
CA ALA A 618 -18.51 37.79 25.14
C ALA A 618 -18.46 36.54 26.06
N ASN A 619 -19.30 35.54 25.82
CA ASN A 619 -19.39 34.33 26.66
C ASN A 619 -18.33 33.28 26.31
N HIS A 620 -17.70 33.40 25.15
CA HIS A 620 -16.77 32.41 24.64
C HIS A 620 -15.37 32.70 25.14
N LYS A 621 -14.79 31.74 25.87
CA LYS A 621 -13.41 31.85 26.35
C LYS A 621 -12.46 31.64 25.18
N ARG A 622 -11.33 32.35 25.19
CA ARG A 622 -10.23 32.06 24.27
C ARG A 622 -9.65 30.68 24.60
N LEU A 623 -9.30 29.93 23.55
CA LEU A 623 -8.34 28.84 23.68
C LEU A 623 -6.97 29.42 24.07
N PRO A 624 -6.02 28.57 24.54
CA PRO A 624 -4.65 29.00 24.82
C PRO A 624 -4.10 29.96 23.75
N LYS A 625 -3.60 31.12 24.19
CA LYS A 625 -3.10 32.19 23.31
C LYS A 625 -1.62 32.00 22.93
N ASP A 626 -0.94 31.12 23.64
CA ASP A 626 0.44 30.74 23.40
C ASP A 626 0.68 29.29 23.86
N LEU A 627 1.84 28.76 23.50
CA LEU A 627 2.23 27.38 23.82
C LEU A 627 2.33 27.16 25.33
N GLY A 628 2.70 28.18 26.12
CA GLY A 628 2.80 28.09 27.58
C GLY A 628 1.44 27.86 28.26
N GLU A 629 0.39 28.54 27.79
CA GLU A 629 -0.99 28.33 28.25
C GLU A 629 -1.50 26.91 27.88
N ALA A 630 -1.14 26.39 26.71
CA ALA A 630 -1.51 25.03 26.29
C ALA A 630 -0.78 23.97 27.13
N VAL A 631 0.52 24.15 27.38
CA VAL A 631 1.31 23.29 28.28
C VAL A 631 0.75 23.34 29.70
N SER A 632 0.35 24.50 30.19
CA SER A 632 -0.28 24.63 31.52
C SER A 632 -1.60 23.86 31.60
N SER A 633 -2.38 23.86 30.52
CA SER A 633 -3.62 23.08 30.40
C SER A 633 -3.33 21.58 30.40
N LEU A 634 -2.29 21.13 29.67
CA LEU A 634 -1.87 19.73 29.63
C LEU A 634 -1.32 19.24 30.98
N VAL A 635 -0.56 20.06 31.70
CA VAL A 635 -0.05 19.73 33.04
C VAL A 635 -1.19 19.46 34.03
N GLY A 636 -2.32 20.16 33.89
CA GLY A 636 -3.51 20.00 34.73
C GLY A 636 -4.40 18.80 34.37
N ASP A 637 -4.06 18.06 33.31
CA ASP A 637 -4.92 17.01 32.74
C ASP A 637 -4.28 15.62 32.82
N GLU A 638 -4.60 14.90 33.91
CA GLU A 638 -4.01 13.60 34.21
C GLU A 638 -4.44 12.48 33.24
N ASN A 639 -5.54 12.66 32.49
CA ASN A 639 -6.08 11.63 31.58
C ASN A 639 -5.10 11.28 30.46
N PHE A 640 -4.36 12.28 29.97
CA PHE A 640 -3.37 12.05 28.92
C PHE A 640 -2.22 11.18 29.42
N LYS A 641 -1.77 11.36 30.67
CA LYS A 641 -0.70 10.52 31.24
C LYS A 641 -1.14 9.08 31.42
N GLU A 642 -2.40 8.84 31.79
CA GLU A 642 -2.98 7.49 31.89
C GLU A 642 -3.04 6.79 30.52
N LEU A 643 -3.60 7.47 29.51
CA LEU A 643 -3.94 6.85 28.23
C LEU A 643 -2.78 6.83 27.23
N ILE A 644 -2.03 7.93 27.10
CA ILE A 644 -0.88 8.06 26.16
C ILE A 644 0.41 7.54 26.80
N GLY A 645 0.56 7.73 28.11
CA GLY A 645 1.74 7.32 28.87
C GLY A 645 2.44 8.51 29.52
N GLU A 646 2.65 8.41 30.84
CA GLU A 646 3.18 9.48 31.68
C GLU A 646 4.51 10.08 31.17
N LYS A 647 5.45 9.22 30.77
CA LYS A 647 6.79 9.67 30.37
C LYS A 647 6.80 10.39 29.03
N LEU A 648 6.02 9.92 28.06
CA LEU A 648 5.89 10.57 26.76
C LEU A 648 5.18 11.92 26.89
N VAL A 649 4.09 12.00 27.67
CA VAL A 649 3.40 13.27 27.94
C VAL A 649 4.30 14.25 28.68
N THR A 650 5.09 13.77 29.65
CA THR A 650 6.08 14.59 30.35
C THR A 650 7.14 15.13 29.37
N GLU A 651 7.61 14.32 28.43
CA GLU A 651 8.58 14.77 27.43
C GLU A 651 7.99 15.83 26.48
N VAL A 652 6.72 15.67 26.06
CA VAL A 652 6.00 16.71 25.30
C VAL A 652 5.94 18.02 26.08
N ILE A 653 5.54 17.97 27.36
CA ILE A 653 5.49 19.14 28.25
C ILE A 653 6.85 19.83 28.35
N VAL A 654 7.93 19.06 28.43
CA VAL A 654 9.30 19.59 28.55
C VAL A 654 9.75 20.27 27.26
N ILE A 655 9.55 19.63 26.12
CA ILE A 655 9.95 20.17 24.82
C ILE A 655 9.16 21.43 24.50
N SER A 656 7.84 21.44 24.73
CA SER A 656 6.97 22.57 24.43
C SER A 656 7.20 23.81 25.32
N LYS A 657 8.13 23.78 26.28
CA LYS A 657 8.55 24.99 27.01
C LYS A 657 9.54 25.86 26.22
N PHE A 658 10.07 25.36 25.10
CA PHE A 658 11.09 25.97 24.27
C PHE A 658 10.65 25.94 22.79
#